data_AF-A0A9X2S9S4-F1
#
_entry.id   AF-A0A9X2S9S4-F1
#
_cell.length_a   1.000
_cell.length_b   1.000
_cell.length_c   1.000
_cell.angle_alpha   90.00
_cell.angle_beta   90.00
_cell.angle_gamma   90.00
#
_symmetry.space_group_name_H-M   'P 1'
#
loop_
_entity.id
_entity.type
_entity.pdbx_description
1 polymer ?
#
loop_
_entity_poly.entity_id
_entity_poly.type
_entity_poly.pdbx_seq_one_letter_code
_entity_poly.pdbx_strand_id
1 'polypeptide(L)'
;MRKFQRSMVILLAMLMLFGVGLTNAYAANDPLITRGQLTALINQTFQITADNPKQAFSDVPAGNEYAKDIAIAVTAGYMKGTGANKFQPGSSVTGTQLVVIACNLLEWQGIATSDSAENVPAWAAPYYAALDDFGLLDELGLPADKVTVEQAEQFLGVLSYVMQAAAAGNPYGAKQVQLEDDFYLYTNRKYVANPVIHPGYPMAGTFFDVMKKVDDTGSEIMKELLQNKNAKSGSPEWRAAEIYNMYTDVDTRENGIQELRPYLDELYAVQDVAGLRALAEKYWDRFNLVPFIGFGPIEDTLGDRTKYAATFVGTGLGLGTALYYSEDPAMANIQKAYVDYLERVLSYSGEEDELSERAEAIVELEKQLAAKATPPEQMQDPKAYLKKSTWDEMKKATTNSGLAEMTIKLYSLPADMTVYSPEHAYIQFADGLITNQNLQTIKDYLAITMFQQYETAFSEATQSFQDDIMKELMGIVPEKLPVEERAAALAQSFEPQVFDKVFVNKYFPESSKNDVKDIVSEIIAKYEERILALTWMSDETKEKAVEKLQHIDVNIGYPDEWKPTLSYSFPSQADGGTLFEALMNERIALEAAGKEALKKPYSSDVWNMLPVMTVNAFYHPLTNSIIFPAAILQAPFYDPEASREQNLGSIGAIIGHEISHAFDVNGAQFDKDGNLANWWTEADYAEFQKRTEKMEKELSRIEFITGTKLNGELTLAETIADLGGLSCVLDIADDNPDADLSQVFEGYAHAFATWMPVEAIIGNMQVDPHAPNKVRVNFVVQMLEQFYKVYNITEDDAMYVSPDERLSIW
;
A
#
# COMPACT_ATOMS: atom_id res chain seq x y z
N MET A 1 19.04 42.55 8.10
CA MET A 1 18.84 42.16 6.69
C MET A 1 18.79 40.63 6.56
N ARG A 2 17.80 39.99 7.22
CA ARG A 2 17.60 38.52 7.30
C ARG A 2 16.09 38.18 7.19
N LYS A 3 15.35 38.93 6.36
CA LYS A 3 13.88 38.81 6.23
C LYS A 3 13.35 38.94 4.79
N PHE A 4 14.20 38.68 3.78
CA PHE A 4 13.78 38.76 2.37
C PHE A 4 14.21 37.57 1.49
N GLN A 5 14.64 36.46 2.10
CA GLN A 5 14.97 35.19 1.41
C GLN A 5 14.10 34.03 1.92
N ARG A 6 12.82 34.29 2.18
CA ARG A 6 11.82 33.26 2.54
C ARG A 6 10.62 33.23 1.57
N SER A 7 10.74 33.89 0.41
CA SER A 7 9.61 34.07 -0.51
C SER A 7 9.89 33.64 -1.94
N MET A 8 10.87 32.75 -2.15
CA MET A 8 11.17 32.21 -3.48
C MET A 8 11.49 30.70 -3.50
N VAL A 9 11.13 30.01 -2.41
CA VAL A 9 11.22 28.54 -2.28
C VAL A 9 9.80 27.91 -2.29
N ILE A 10 8.75 28.74 -2.33
CA ILE A 10 7.34 28.31 -2.24
C ILE A 10 6.63 28.39 -3.62
N LEU A 11 7.33 28.72 -4.71
CA LEU A 11 6.68 28.95 -6.03
C LEU A 11 7.33 28.22 -7.21
N LEU A 12 8.19 27.23 -6.98
CA LEU A 12 8.85 26.43 -8.03
C LEU A 12 8.57 24.92 -7.92
N ALA A 13 7.70 24.52 -6.99
CA ALA A 13 7.32 23.12 -6.73
C ALA A 13 6.02 22.69 -7.45
N MET A 14 5.57 23.40 -8.49
CA MET A 14 4.22 23.19 -9.04
C MET A 14 4.10 22.73 -10.49
N LEU A 15 5.17 22.51 -11.25
CA LEU A 15 5.03 22.06 -12.63
C LEU A 15 6.23 21.14 -13.00
N MET A 16 6.06 20.24 -13.97
CA MET A 16 6.97 19.16 -14.44
C MET A 16 6.85 17.79 -13.74
N LEU A 17 5.65 17.24 -13.84
CA LEU A 17 5.46 15.89 -14.36
C LEU A 17 5.76 15.90 -15.87
N PHE A 18 6.56 14.96 -16.38
CA PHE A 18 6.46 14.26 -17.69
C PHE A 18 7.79 13.58 -18.08
N GLY A 19 7.79 12.23 -18.14
CA GLY A 19 8.74 11.35 -18.86
C GLY A 19 10.14 11.24 -18.21
N VAL A 20 10.79 10.08 -18.04
CA VAL A 20 10.84 8.84 -18.82
C VAL A 20 11.33 7.73 -17.87
N GLY A 21 10.82 6.50 -18.04
CA GLY A 21 11.19 5.34 -17.23
C GLY A 21 12.65 4.89 -17.43
N LEU A 22 13.19 4.13 -16.48
CA LEU A 22 14.52 3.53 -16.60
C LEU A 22 14.50 2.06 -16.21
N THR A 23 14.51 1.18 -17.23
CA THR A 23 15.34 -0.03 -17.19
C THR A 23 15.98 -0.31 -18.57
N ASN A 24 17.31 -0.50 -18.50
CA ASN A 24 18.19 -1.37 -19.29
C ASN A 24 18.22 -1.33 -20.83
N ALA A 25 19.32 -0.83 -21.39
CA ALA A 25 20.39 -1.60 -22.07
C ALA A 25 21.19 -0.69 -23.03
N TYR A 26 22.50 -0.59 -22.84
CA TYR A 26 23.40 0.22 -23.67
C TYR A 26 23.29 -0.10 -25.17
N ALA A 27 22.46 0.66 -25.89
CA ALA A 27 22.37 0.62 -27.34
C ALA A 27 23.55 1.40 -27.93
N ALA A 28 24.37 0.72 -28.73
CA ALA A 28 25.63 1.25 -29.29
C ALA A 28 25.47 2.39 -30.33
N ASN A 29 24.31 3.04 -30.44
CA ASN A 29 23.99 4.02 -31.50
C ASN A 29 23.28 5.31 -31.02
N ASP A 30 23.21 5.61 -29.71
CA ASP A 30 22.55 6.83 -29.22
C ASP A 30 23.34 8.11 -29.62
N PRO A 31 22.71 9.13 -30.26
CA PRO A 31 23.37 10.39 -30.59
C PRO A 31 23.90 11.17 -29.37
N LEU A 32 24.97 11.93 -29.59
CA LEU A 32 25.52 12.84 -28.57
C LEU A 32 24.60 14.04 -28.35
N ILE A 33 24.31 14.38 -27.09
CA ILE A 33 23.50 15.55 -26.77
C ILE A 33 24.28 16.84 -27.02
N THR A 34 23.63 17.80 -27.69
CA THR A 34 24.19 19.13 -27.90
C THR A 34 23.86 20.08 -26.76
N ARG A 35 24.64 21.16 -26.61
CA ARG A 35 24.41 22.19 -25.59
C ARG A 35 23.02 22.84 -25.70
N GLY A 36 22.51 23.04 -26.91
CA GLY A 36 21.16 23.58 -27.14
C GLY A 36 20.05 22.62 -26.71
N GLN A 37 20.19 21.34 -27.08
CA GLN A 37 19.26 20.29 -26.65
C GLN A 37 19.24 20.13 -25.13
N LEU A 38 20.42 20.13 -24.49
CA LEU A 38 20.51 20.03 -23.04
C LEU A 38 19.83 21.22 -22.32
N THR A 39 19.96 22.45 -22.84
CA THR A 39 19.24 23.60 -22.23
C THR A 39 17.73 23.45 -22.33
N ALA A 40 17.22 22.97 -23.47
CA ALA A 40 15.79 22.74 -23.64
C ALA A 40 15.33 21.65 -22.68
N LEU A 41 16.06 20.53 -22.60
CA LEU A 41 15.77 19.42 -21.71
C LEU A 41 15.77 19.86 -20.24
N ILE A 42 16.80 20.55 -19.75
CA ILE A 42 16.87 21.04 -18.36
C ILE A 42 15.72 21.99 -18.05
N ASN A 43 15.45 22.97 -18.93
CA ASN A 43 14.32 23.87 -18.73
C ASN A 43 13.02 23.07 -18.66
N GLN A 44 12.86 22.07 -19.55
CA GLN A 44 11.75 21.13 -19.65
C GLN A 44 11.69 20.09 -18.51
N THR A 45 12.73 19.92 -17.72
CA THR A 45 12.72 18.99 -16.57
C THR A 45 12.47 19.73 -15.25
N PHE A 46 12.97 20.95 -15.09
CA PHE A 46 12.93 21.70 -13.81
C PHE A 46 12.07 22.98 -13.81
N GLN A 47 11.28 23.19 -14.86
CA GLN A 47 10.37 24.33 -15.13
C GLN A 47 11.06 25.67 -15.02
N ILE A 48 12.31 25.73 -15.46
CA ILE A 48 13.07 26.96 -15.31
C ILE A 48 12.51 27.99 -16.28
N THR A 49 12.03 29.09 -15.73
CA THR A 49 11.59 30.27 -16.46
C THR A 49 12.46 31.47 -16.08
N ALA A 50 12.49 32.49 -16.93
CA ALA A 50 13.23 33.71 -16.65
C ALA A 50 12.46 34.94 -17.15
N ASP A 51 12.39 35.97 -16.32
CA ASP A 51 11.80 37.26 -16.68
C ASP A 51 12.75 38.04 -17.62
N ASN A 52 12.26 38.41 -18.80
CA ASN A 52 13.01 39.14 -19.82
C ASN A 52 14.36 38.49 -20.22
N PRO A 53 14.36 37.24 -20.73
CA PRO A 53 15.58 36.54 -21.07
C PRO A 53 16.31 37.27 -22.21
N LYS A 54 17.53 37.75 -21.95
CA LYS A 54 18.29 38.53 -22.94
C LYS A 54 19.07 37.59 -23.85
N GLN A 55 18.84 37.69 -25.16
CA GLN A 55 19.64 36.97 -26.15
C GLN A 55 21.07 37.53 -26.18
N ALA A 56 22.04 36.72 -25.76
CA ALA A 56 23.36 37.19 -25.38
C ALA A 56 24.51 36.69 -26.27
N PHE A 57 24.25 35.94 -27.36
CA PHE A 57 25.32 35.30 -28.13
C PHE A 57 25.20 35.51 -29.64
N SER A 58 26.32 35.84 -30.27
CA SER A 58 26.46 36.12 -31.70
C SER A 58 26.20 34.92 -32.61
N ASP A 59 26.31 33.70 -32.10
CA ASP A 59 26.09 32.43 -32.81
C ASP A 59 24.73 31.78 -32.49
N VAL A 60 23.87 32.47 -31.74
CA VAL A 60 22.49 32.06 -31.46
C VAL A 60 21.55 33.15 -31.95
N PRO A 61 21.21 33.20 -33.26
CA PRO A 61 20.26 34.18 -33.79
C PRO A 61 18.82 33.92 -33.30
N ALA A 62 17.93 34.91 -33.39
CA ALA A 62 16.53 34.81 -32.93
C ALA A 62 15.73 33.64 -33.56
N GLY A 63 16.13 33.16 -34.75
CA GLY A 63 15.50 32.01 -35.41
C GLY A 63 16.14 30.65 -35.09
N ASN A 64 17.11 30.56 -34.18
CA ASN A 64 17.64 29.27 -33.72
C ASN A 64 16.60 28.56 -32.84
N GLU A 65 16.41 27.26 -33.03
CA GLU A 65 15.39 26.46 -32.34
C GLU A 65 15.51 26.46 -30.81
N TYR A 66 16.73 26.59 -30.26
CA TYR A 66 16.98 26.64 -28.82
C TYR A 66 17.21 28.06 -28.29
N ALA A 67 16.98 29.11 -29.09
CA ALA A 67 17.32 30.48 -28.71
C ALA A 67 16.65 30.94 -27.41
N LYS A 68 15.40 30.54 -27.19
CA LYS A 68 14.63 30.85 -25.99
C LYS A 68 15.22 30.14 -24.77
N ASP A 69 15.45 28.83 -24.88
CA ASP A 69 15.96 28.00 -23.79
C ASP A 69 17.35 28.39 -23.35
N ILE A 70 18.22 28.72 -24.30
CA ILE A 70 19.57 29.23 -24.03
C ILE A 70 19.51 30.57 -23.30
N ALA A 71 18.59 31.46 -23.69
CA ALA A 71 18.44 32.76 -23.02
C ALA A 71 17.91 32.59 -21.59
N ILE A 72 17.00 31.64 -21.34
CA ILE A 72 16.57 31.25 -19.99
C ILE A 72 17.75 30.70 -19.20
N ALA A 73 18.49 29.74 -19.76
CA ALA A 73 19.59 29.04 -19.10
C ALA A 73 20.68 29.99 -18.59
N VAL A 74 21.04 30.98 -19.41
CA VAL A 74 22.05 31.99 -19.05
C VAL A 74 21.50 33.02 -18.08
N THR A 75 20.21 33.36 -18.16
CA THR A 75 19.58 34.29 -17.22
C THR A 75 19.41 33.66 -15.84
N ALA A 76 19.04 32.37 -15.79
CA ALA A 76 18.94 31.56 -14.58
C ALA A 76 20.33 31.17 -14.01
N GLY A 77 21.39 31.33 -14.79
CA GLY A 77 22.77 31.20 -14.31
C GLY A 77 23.32 29.77 -14.28
N TYR A 78 22.54 28.75 -14.68
CA TYR A 78 22.99 27.36 -14.64
C TYR A 78 23.90 26.96 -15.82
N MET A 79 23.85 27.70 -16.94
CA MET A 79 24.80 27.58 -18.05
C MET A 79 25.41 28.92 -18.46
N LYS A 80 26.66 28.86 -18.95
CA LYS A 80 27.41 30.03 -19.44
C LYS A 80 27.88 29.83 -20.89
N GLY A 81 28.12 30.93 -21.58
CA GLY A 81 28.75 30.92 -22.91
C GLY A 81 30.21 30.48 -22.87
N THR A 82 30.76 30.07 -24.02
CA THR A 82 32.12 29.51 -24.13
C THR A 82 33.21 30.57 -24.37
N GLY A 83 32.86 31.86 -24.23
CA GLY A 83 33.74 33.00 -24.49
C GLY A 83 33.47 33.67 -25.85
N ALA A 84 34.09 34.83 -26.09
CA ALA A 84 33.97 35.59 -27.35
C ALA A 84 32.53 35.85 -27.84
N ASN A 85 31.59 36.07 -26.91
CA ASN A 85 30.17 36.28 -27.21
C ASN A 85 29.52 35.10 -27.99
N LYS A 86 29.93 33.86 -27.68
CA LYS A 86 29.39 32.63 -28.29
C LYS A 86 28.84 31.63 -27.26
N PHE A 87 27.84 30.85 -27.65
CA PHE A 87 27.25 29.77 -26.86
C PHE A 87 27.55 28.36 -27.40
N GLN A 88 27.70 28.24 -28.73
CA GLN A 88 27.92 27.00 -29.46
C GLN A 88 26.79 25.95 -29.26
N PRO A 89 25.56 26.25 -29.70
CA PRO A 89 24.40 25.37 -29.44
C PRO A 89 24.55 23.94 -29.98
N GLY A 90 25.27 23.75 -31.09
CA GLY A 90 25.47 22.43 -31.72
C GLY A 90 26.68 21.64 -31.21
N SER A 91 27.41 22.12 -30.19
CA SER A 91 28.55 21.37 -29.63
C SER A 91 28.08 20.33 -28.62
N SER A 92 28.74 19.16 -28.58
CA SER A 92 28.46 18.09 -27.63
C SER A 92 28.81 18.48 -26.19
N VAL A 93 28.08 17.93 -25.22
CA VAL A 93 28.32 18.13 -23.79
C VAL A 93 29.22 17.01 -23.22
N THR A 94 30.03 17.31 -22.20
CA THR A 94 30.84 16.32 -21.45
C THR A 94 30.30 16.10 -20.04
N GLY A 95 30.62 14.96 -19.41
CA GLY A 95 30.21 14.69 -18.01
C GLY A 95 30.69 15.76 -17.02
N THR A 96 31.88 16.32 -17.21
CA THR A 96 32.39 17.46 -16.42
C THR A 96 31.50 18.71 -16.53
N GLN A 97 30.92 18.96 -17.69
CA GLN A 97 29.99 20.08 -17.86
C GLN A 97 28.65 19.81 -17.16
N LEU A 98 28.20 18.55 -17.13
CA LEU A 98 27.00 18.17 -16.37
C LEU A 98 27.17 18.37 -14.86
N VAL A 99 28.33 17.99 -14.29
CA VAL A 99 28.65 18.27 -12.87
C VAL A 99 28.50 19.74 -12.53
N VAL A 100 29.10 20.60 -13.34
CA VAL A 100 29.07 22.05 -13.12
C VAL A 100 27.64 22.59 -13.24
N ILE A 101 26.85 22.05 -14.19
CA ILE A 101 25.45 22.41 -14.36
C ILE A 101 24.61 21.98 -13.15
N ALA A 102 24.77 20.74 -12.65
CA ALA A 102 24.09 20.27 -11.45
C ALA A 102 24.36 21.17 -10.25
N CYS A 103 25.63 21.47 -9.95
CA CYS A 103 25.96 22.37 -8.85
C CYS A 103 25.35 23.76 -9.03
N ASN A 104 25.33 24.30 -10.25
CA ASN A 104 24.71 25.61 -10.48
C ASN A 104 23.18 25.56 -10.33
N LEU A 105 22.51 24.46 -10.72
CA LEU A 105 21.07 24.25 -10.54
C LEU A 105 20.71 24.12 -9.05
N LEU A 106 21.58 23.47 -8.27
CA LEU A 106 21.46 23.30 -6.83
C LEU A 106 21.86 24.57 -6.04
N GLU A 107 22.33 25.62 -6.74
CA GLU A 107 22.97 26.80 -6.14
C GLU A 107 24.14 26.47 -5.18
N TRP A 108 24.71 25.28 -5.31
CA TRP A 108 25.85 24.84 -4.52
C TRP A 108 27.13 25.47 -5.05
N GLN A 109 27.66 26.43 -4.29
CA GLN A 109 28.91 27.07 -4.65
C GLN A 109 30.08 26.20 -4.24
N GLY A 110 31.03 26.01 -5.17
CA GLY A 110 32.19 25.14 -4.99
C GLY A 110 32.89 25.37 -3.65
N ILE A 111 33.04 24.30 -2.89
CA ILE A 111 33.80 24.29 -1.63
C ILE A 111 35.28 24.50 -1.99
N ALA A 112 35.98 25.33 -1.25
CA ALA A 112 37.42 25.48 -1.42
C ALA A 112 38.12 24.20 -0.97
N THR A 113 38.66 23.42 -1.90
CA THR A 113 39.42 22.21 -1.58
C THR A 113 40.93 22.44 -1.70
N SER A 114 41.69 21.71 -0.88
CA SER A 114 43.16 21.63 -0.98
C SER A 114 43.65 20.55 -1.94
N ASP A 115 42.77 19.65 -2.40
CA ASP A 115 43.14 18.45 -3.14
C ASP A 115 42.58 18.46 -4.57
N SER A 116 43.45 18.14 -5.54
CA SER A 116 43.06 17.92 -6.93
C SER A 116 42.74 16.44 -7.13
N ALA A 117 41.48 16.11 -7.45
CA ALA A 117 41.12 14.78 -7.92
C ALA A 117 41.89 14.44 -9.21
N GLU A 118 42.48 13.24 -9.29
CA GLU A 118 43.13 12.77 -10.53
C GLU A 118 42.10 12.77 -11.68
N ASN A 119 42.49 13.28 -12.86
CA ASN A 119 41.67 13.35 -14.08
C ASN A 119 40.52 14.38 -14.10
N VAL A 120 40.40 15.28 -13.12
CA VAL A 120 39.45 16.41 -13.17
C VAL A 120 40.17 17.70 -13.56
N PRO A 121 39.70 18.48 -14.56
CA PRO A 121 40.28 19.78 -14.86
C PRO A 121 40.25 20.71 -13.65
N ALA A 122 41.35 21.44 -13.40
CA ALA A 122 41.48 22.29 -12.21
C ALA A 122 40.34 23.32 -12.02
N TRP A 123 39.71 23.76 -13.12
CA TRP A 123 38.57 24.68 -13.07
C TRP A 123 37.26 24.03 -12.60
N ALA A 124 37.14 22.70 -12.70
CA ALA A 124 35.96 21.93 -12.34
C ALA A 124 36.09 21.25 -10.95
N ALA A 125 37.30 21.18 -10.39
CA ALA A 125 37.57 20.52 -9.11
C ALA A 125 36.67 20.97 -7.94
N PRO A 126 36.34 22.27 -7.76
CA PRO A 126 35.44 22.70 -6.68
C PRO A 126 34.00 22.16 -6.81
N TYR A 127 33.56 21.87 -8.03
CA TYR A 127 32.22 21.37 -8.30
C TYR A 127 32.12 19.86 -8.06
N TYR A 128 33.14 19.12 -8.46
CA TYR A 128 33.25 17.69 -8.15
C TYR A 128 33.32 17.46 -6.64
N ALA A 129 34.11 18.26 -5.93
CA ALA A 129 34.18 18.20 -4.46
C ALA A 129 32.85 18.53 -3.79
N ALA A 130 32.10 19.51 -4.31
CA ALA A 130 30.77 19.82 -3.77
C ALA A 130 29.82 18.62 -3.91
N LEU A 131 29.73 18.00 -5.10
CA LEU A 131 28.86 16.82 -5.27
C LEU A 131 29.33 15.59 -4.49
N ASP A 132 30.65 15.43 -4.30
CA ASP A 132 31.23 14.35 -3.50
C ASP A 132 30.92 14.51 -2.00
N ASP A 133 30.98 15.74 -1.47
CA ASP A 133 30.62 16.08 -0.08
C ASP A 133 29.14 15.75 0.22
N PHE A 134 28.27 15.91 -0.78
CA PHE A 134 26.87 15.50 -0.71
C PHE A 134 26.64 14.01 -1.08
N GLY A 135 27.67 13.28 -1.49
CA GLY A 135 27.60 11.86 -1.85
C GLY A 135 27.00 11.55 -3.22
N LEU A 136 26.75 12.57 -4.03
CA LEU A 136 25.95 12.50 -5.26
C LEU A 136 26.76 12.19 -6.51
N LEU A 137 28.09 12.26 -6.44
CA LEU A 137 28.94 12.07 -7.61
C LEU A 137 28.83 10.66 -8.20
N ASP A 138 28.72 9.64 -7.35
CA ASP A 138 28.55 8.23 -7.76
C ASP A 138 27.11 7.96 -8.26
N GLU A 139 26.11 8.57 -7.62
CA GLU A 139 24.69 8.38 -7.94
C GLU A 139 24.32 8.98 -9.30
N LEU A 140 24.93 10.11 -9.66
CA LEU A 140 24.66 10.80 -10.93
C LEU A 140 25.17 10.06 -12.17
N GLY A 141 25.87 8.91 -12.03
CA GLY A 141 26.20 8.00 -13.14
C GLY A 141 27.01 8.63 -14.27
N LEU A 142 27.83 9.64 -13.96
CA LEU A 142 28.37 10.57 -14.95
C LEU A 142 29.43 9.94 -15.87
N PRO A 143 29.29 10.02 -17.21
CA PRO A 143 30.26 9.46 -18.13
C PRO A 143 31.56 10.29 -18.18
N ALA A 144 32.69 9.62 -18.38
CA ALA A 144 34.02 10.26 -18.37
C ALA A 144 34.33 11.16 -19.59
N ASP A 145 33.55 11.07 -20.68
CA ASP A 145 33.75 11.84 -21.93
C ASP A 145 32.42 12.48 -22.41
N LYS A 146 32.14 12.51 -23.72
CA LYS A 146 30.93 13.08 -24.31
C LYS A 146 29.68 12.28 -23.91
N VAL A 147 28.58 13.00 -23.69
CA VAL A 147 27.30 12.47 -23.18
C VAL A 147 26.35 12.21 -24.34
N THR A 148 25.64 11.08 -24.31
CA THR A 148 24.52 10.80 -25.23
C THR A 148 23.22 11.45 -24.76
N VAL A 149 22.14 11.39 -25.55
CA VAL A 149 20.84 11.95 -25.14
C VAL A 149 20.27 11.16 -23.96
N GLU A 150 20.28 9.83 -24.02
CA GLU A 150 19.78 8.96 -22.96
C GLU A 150 20.55 9.14 -21.64
N GLN A 151 21.88 9.26 -21.71
CA GLN A 151 22.72 9.51 -20.54
C GLN A 151 22.43 10.87 -19.88
N ALA A 152 22.09 11.89 -20.67
CA ALA A 152 21.70 13.18 -20.14
C ALA A 152 20.32 13.12 -19.48
N GLU A 153 19.36 12.41 -20.07
CA GLU A 153 18.03 12.18 -19.49
C GLU A 153 18.14 11.41 -18.16
N GLN A 154 18.94 10.35 -18.12
CA GLN A 154 19.26 9.58 -16.91
C GLN A 154 19.84 10.49 -15.81
N PHE A 155 20.86 11.27 -16.15
CA PHE A 155 21.49 12.20 -15.23
C PHE A 155 20.49 13.21 -14.65
N LEU A 156 19.61 13.77 -15.49
CA LEU A 156 18.61 14.75 -15.04
C LEU A 156 17.50 14.12 -14.21
N GLY A 157 17.13 12.86 -14.49
CA GLY A 157 16.22 12.07 -13.66
C GLY A 157 16.79 11.86 -12.25
N VAL A 158 18.04 11.42 -12.15
CA VAL A 158 18.73 11.27 -10.85
C VAL A 158 18.85 12.62 -10.15
N LEU A 159 19.28 13.67 -10.85
CA LEU A 159 19.40 15.01 -10.26
C LEU A 159 18.06 15.54 -9.74
N SER A 160 16.96 15.28 -10.44
CA SER A 160 15.60 15.63 -9.99
C SER A 160 15.22 14.89 -8.71
N TYR A 161 15.44 13.58 -8.66
CA TYR A 161 15.22 12.79 -7.44
C TYR A 161 16.03 13.33 -6.26
N VAL A 162 17.31 13.59 -6.48
CA VAL A 162 18.22 14.17 -5.47
C VAL A 162 17.75 15.55 -5.00
N MET A 163 17.31 16.41 -5.92
CA MET A 163 16.76 17.73 -5.59
C MET A 163 15.49 17.65 -4.76
N GLN A 164 14.59 16.72 -5.09
CA GLN A 164 13.38 16.45 -4.32
C GLN A 164 13.73 15.93 -2.93
N ALA A 165 14.70 15.01 -2.84
CA ALA A 165 15.14 14.46 -1.57
C ALA A 165 15.77 15.54 -0.67
N ALA A 166 16.62 16.40 -1.23
CA ALA A 166 17.23 17.51 -0.51
C ALA A 166 16.20 18.57 -0.06
N ALA A 167 15.17 18.83 -0.88
CA ALA A 167 14.11 19.80 -0.56
C ALA A 167 13.15 19.31 0.53
N ALA A 168 12.94 17.99 0.63
CA ALA A 168 11.99 17.36 1.56
C ALA A 168 12.59 17.00 2.93
N GLY A 169 13.83 17.40 3.24
CA GLY A 169 14.49 16.99 4.49
C GLY A 169 14.94 15.52 4.51
N ASN A 170 15.08 14.93 3.31
CA ASN A 170 15.66 13.63 2.95
C ASN A 170 14.83 12.34 3.14
N PRO A 171 14.06 11.96 2.10
CA PRO A 171 13.70 10.59 1.78
C PRO A 171 14.67 9.98 0.75
N TYR A 172 15.90 9.73 1.23
CA TYR A 172 16.83 8.64 0.85
C TYR A 172 18.02 8.91 -0.10
N GLY A 173 18.71 10.05 0.05
CA GLY A 173 20.01 10.37 -0.58
C GLY A 173 21.09 10.90 0.38
N ALA A 174 21.23 10.36 1.60
CA ALA A 174 22.37 10.71 2.47
C ALA A 174 23.30 9.52 2.72
N LYS A 175 24.57 9.65 2.30
CA LYS A 175 25.63 8.67 2.58
C LYS A 175 26.03 8.61 4.06
N GLN A 176 25.65 9.56 4.91
CA GLN A 176 25.93 9.52 6.35
C GLN A 176 24.78 10.14 7.16
N VAL A 177 23.75 9.35 7.41
CA VAL A 177 22.88 9.60 8.56
C VAL A 177 23.51 8.88 9.75
N GLN A 178 23.70 9.59 10.86
CA GLN A 178 24.22 8.97 12.08
C GLN A 178 23.11 8.18 12.76
N LEU A 179 23.50 7.14 13.50
CA LEU A 179 22.54 6.28 14.19
C LEU A 179 21.71 7.08 15.19
N GLU A 180 22.38 8.01 15.85
CA GLU A 180 21.87 8.92 16.87
C GLU A 180 20.89 9.95 16.30
N ASP A 181 20.90 10.15 14.98
CA ASP A 181 19.97 11.04 14.27
C ASP A 181 18.76 10.29 13.70
N ASP A 182 18.98 9.09 13.17
CA ASP A 182 17.94 8.27 12.53
C ASP A 182 18.37 6.79 12.46
N PHE A 183 17.90 6.00 13.44
CA PHE A 183 18.24 4.59 13.52
C PHE A 183 17.78 3.78 12.30
N TYR A 184 16.54 4.00 11.85
CA TYR A 184 15.96 3.33 10.69
C TYR A 184 16.81 3.54 9.43
N LEU A 185 17.11 4.81 9.11
CA LEU A 185 17.93 5.13 7.95
C LEU A 185 19.34 4.59 8.09
N TYR A 186 19.96 4.75 9.25
CA TYR A 186 21.32 4.26 9.50
C TYR A 186 21.42 2.75 9.21
N THR A 187 20.49 1.97 9.76
CA THR A 187 20.45 0.51 9.67
C THR A 187 20.07 0.05 8.26
N ASN A 188 19.06 0.67 7.65
CA ASN A 188 18.52 0.22 6.36
C ASN A 188 19.11 0.93 5.13
N ARG A 189 20.05 1.87 5.29
CA ARG A 189 20.57 2.73 4.20
C ARG A 189 20.96 1.97 2.93
N LYS A 190 21.58 0.79 3.06
CA LYS A 190 22.02 0.02 1.89
C LYS A 190 20.84 -0.46 1.06
N TYR A 191 19.77 -0.85 1.72
CA TYR A 191 18.54 -1.28 1.07
C TYR A 191 17.81 -0.09 0.47
N VAL A 192 17.57 0.94 1.28
CA VAL A 192 16.72 2.06 0.86
C VAL A 192 17.38 2.97 -0.18
N ALA A 193 18.72 3.05 -0.21
CA ALA A 193 19.45 3.77 -1.25
C ALA A 193 19.53 3.01 -2.59
N ASN A 194 19.30 1.69 -2.57
CA ASN A 194 19.28 0.87 -3.79
C ASN A 194 18.13 -0.16 -3.70
N PRO A 195 16.88 0.31 -3.70
CA PRO A 195 15.72 -0.54 -3.51
C PRO A 195 15.55 -1.49 -4.71
N VAL A 196 15.22 -2.75 -4.44
CA VAL A 196 14.86 -3.71 -5.47
C VAL A 196 13.34 -3.66 -5.64
N ILE A 197 12.88 -2.91 -6.64
CA ILE A 197 11.47 -2.90 -7.03
C ILE A 197 11.26 -4.10 -7.95
N HIS A 198 10.58 -5.13 -7.44
CA HIS A 198 10.31 -6.34 -8.23
C HIS A 198 9.24 -6.06 -9.30
N PRO A 199 9.28 -6.75 -10.46
CA PRO A 199 8.17 -6.73 -11.40
C PRO A 199 6.85 -7.08 -10.71
N GLY A 200 5.79 -6.33 -11.02
CA GLY A 200 4.47 -6.43 -10.41
C GLY A 200 4.29 -5.58 -9.15
N TYR A 201 5.36 -5.03 -8.57
CA TYR A 201 5.32 -4.29 -7.31
C TYR A 201 5.58 -2.78 -7.52
N PRO A 202 4.79 -1.88 -6.89
CA PRO A 202 5.02 -0.44 -6.95
C PRO A 202 6.02 0.07 -5.90
N MET A 203 6.53 -0.84 -5.06
CA MET A 203 7.30 -0.54 -3.86
C MET A 203 8.37 -1.60 -3.66
N ALA A 204 9.37 -1.31 -2.81
CA ALA A 204 10.40 -2.25 -2.41
C ALA A 204 10.46 -2.33 -0.89
N GLY A 205 10.82 -3.48 -0.35
CA GLY A 205 10.96 -3.68 1.08
C GLY A 205 11.10 -5.14 1.41
N THR A 206 11.48 -5.42 2.66
CA THR A 206 11.65 -6.78 3.16
C THR A 206 10.39 -7.63 2.97
N PHE A 207 9.20 -7.07 3.23
CA PHE A 207 7.93 -7.74 2.95
C PHE A 207 7.76 -8.06 1.46
N PHE A 208 8.03 -7.08 0.57
CA PHE A 208 7.89 -7.25 -0.88
C PHE A 208 8.90 -8.25 -1.45
N ASP A 209 10.11 -8.32 -0.90
CA ASP A 209 11.12 -9.32 -1.28
C ASP A 209 10.63 -10.75 -0.96
N VAL A 210 10.04 -10.95 0.22
CA VAL A 210 9.49 -12.25 0.62
C VAL A 210 8.23 -12.58 -0.17
N MET A 211 7.35 -11.61 -0.41
CA MET A 211 6.16 -11.78 -1.28
C MET A 211 6.58 -12.22 -2.68
N LYS A 212 7.56 -11.54 -3.30
CA LYS A 212 8.05 -11.92 -4.62
C LYS A 212 8.63 -13.34 -4.64
N LYS A 213 9.39 -13.72 -3.61
CA LYS A 213 9.92 -15.09 -3.48
C LYS A 213 8.79 -16.13 -3.38
N VAL A 214 7.72 -15.81 -2.67
CA VAL A 214 6.54 -16.67 -2.53
C VAL A 214 5.77 -16.76 -3.85
N ASP A 215 5.62 -15.66 -4.59
CA ASP A 215 5.00 -15.66 -5.93
C ASP A 215 5.79 -16.51 -6.93
N ASP A 216 7.13 -16.41 -6.89
CA ASP A 216 8.01 -17.27 -7.69
C ASP A 216 7.81 -18.75 -7.36
N THR A 217 7.68 -19.05 -6.07
CA THR A 217 7.36 -20.41 -5.60
C THR A 217 5.98 -20.86 -6.09
N GLY A 218 4.98 -19.99 -6.07
CA GLY A 218 3.65 -20.25 -6.63
C GLY A 218 3.71 -20.58 -8.13
N SER A 219 4.53 -19.83 -8.88
CA SER A 219 4.79 -20.09 -10.30
C SER A 219 5.48 -21.43 -10.55
N GLU A 220 6.41 -21.85 -9.68
CA GLU A 220 7.02 -23.18 -9.73
C GLU A 220 6.00 -24.29 -9.46
N ILE A 221 5.16 -24.12 -8.43
CA ILE A 221 4.09 -25.07 -8.09
C ILE A 221 3.13 -25.20 -9.27
N MET A 222 2.73 -24.09 -9.91
CA MET A 222 1.87 -24.12 -11.09
C MET A 222 2.48 -24.94 -12.23
N LYS A 223 3.79 -24.79 -12.50
CA LYS A 223 4.49 -25.59 -13.52
C LYS A 223 4.41 -27.08 -13.23
N GLU A 224 4.46 -27.51 -11.97
CA GLU A 224 4.28 -28.91 -11.58
C GLU A 224 2.83 -29.38 -11.75
N LEU A 225 1.86 -28.56 -11.35
CA LEU A 225 0.44 -28.86 -11.52
C LEU A 225 0.09 -29.08 -13.01
N LEU A 226 0.62 -28.25 -13.91
CA LEU A 226 0.43 -28.39 -15.36
C LEU A 226 1.03 -29.68 -15.93
N GLN A 227 2.05 -30.25 -15.29
CA GLN A 227 2.64 -31.54 -15.68
C GLN A 227 1.79 -32.73 -15.23
N ASN A 228 0.93 -32.57 -14.22
CA ASN A 228 0.06 -33.63 -13.73
C ASN A 228 -1.13 -33.90 -14.67
N LYS A 229 -0.91 -34.72 -15.69
CA LYS A 229 -1.96 -35.12 -16.65
C LYS A 229 -3.02 -36.08 -16.09
N ASN A 230 -2.93 -36.47 -14.82
CA ASN A 230 -3.87 -37.37 -14.17
C ASN A 230 -4.88 -36.64 -13.27
N ALA A 231 -4.85 -35.30 -13.20
CA ALA A 231 -5.85 -34.51 -12.49
C ALA A 231 -7.27 -34.85 -13.02
N LYS A 232 -8.19 -35.12 -12.11
CA LYS A 232 -9.57 -35.48 -12.49
C LYS A 232 -10.30 -34.22 -12.91
N SER A 233 -11.06 -34.27 -14.00
CA SER A 233 -11.92 -33.14 -14.41
C SER A 233 -12.81 -32.69 -13.24
N GLY A 234 -12.89 -31.37 -13.03
CA GLY A 234 -13.61 -30.74 -11.92
C GLY A 234 -12.88 -30.75 -10.57
N SER A 235 -11.73 -31.41 -10.43
CA SER A 235 -10.90 -31.29 -9.21
C SER A 235 -10.24 -29.92 -9.10
N PRO A 236 -9.90 -29.44 -7.88
CA PRO A 236 -9.14 -28.22 -7.68
C PRO A 236 -7.87 -28.12 -8.54
N GLU A 237 -7.08 -29.20 -8.62
CA GLU A 237 -5.85 -29.23 -9.42
C GLU A 237 -6.14 -29.07 -10.92
N TRP A 238 -7.24 -29.66 -11.39
CA TRP A 238 -7.66 -29.50 -12.79
C TRP A 238 -8.16 -28.07 -13.06
N ARG A 239 -8.95 -27.48 -12.15
CA ARG A 239 -9.43 -26.10 -12.30
C ARG A 239 -8.29 -25.10 -12.32
N ALA A 240 -7.31 -25.24 -11.44
CA ALA A 240 -6.09 -24.41 -11.46
C ALA A 240 -5.38 -24.47 -12.83
N ALA A 241 -5.26 -25.67 -13.42
CA ALA A 241 -4.68 -25.84 -14.75
C ALA A 241 -5.54 -25.21 -15.86
N GLU A 242 -6.87 -25.34 -15.81
CA GLU A 242 -7.77 -24.71 -16.77
C GLU A 242 -7.73 -23.18 -16.69
N ILE A 243 -7.73 -22.60 -15.48
CA ILE A 243 -7.58 -21.15 -15.28
C ILE A 243 -6.29 -20.65 -15.91
N TYR A 244 -5.18 -21.35 -15.64
CA TYR A 244 -3.89 -21.01 -16.23
C TYR A 244 -3.97 -21.03 -17.77
N ASN A 245 -4.51 -22.11 -18.35
CA ASN A 245 -4.57 -22.24 -19.81
C ASN A 245 -5.50 -21.20 -20.44
N MET A 246 -6.65 -20.92 -19.83
CA MET A 246 -7.60 -19.89 -20.30
C MET A 246 -7.02 -18.48 -20.18
N TYR A 247 -6.22 -18.19 -19.15
CA TYR A 247 -5.58 -16.88 -18.99
C TYR A 247 -4.45 -16.68 -20.02
N THR A 248 -3.62 -17.70 -20.24
CA THR A 248 -2.52 -17.65 -21.22
C THR A 248 -2.97 -17.68 -22.68
N ASP A 249 -4.23 -18.06 -22.94
CA ASP A 249 -4.85 -17.97 -24.27
C ASP A 249 -5.33 -16.54 -24.57
N VAL A 250 -4.35 -15.67 -24.83
CA VAL A 250 -4.56 -14.22 -25.04
C VAL A 250 -5.54 -13.96 -26.20
N ASP A 251 -5.47 -14.73 -27.28
CA ASP A 251 -6.32 -14.55 -28.46
C ASP A 251 -7.82 -14.73 -28.12
N THR A 252 -8.14 -15.71 -27.27
CA THR A 252 -9.52 -15.90 -26.80
C THR A 252 -9.96 -14.75 -25.89
N ARG A 253 -9.09 -14.30 -24.97
CA ARG A 253 -9.42 -13.19 -24.05
C ARG A 253 -9.63 -11.84 -24.72
N GLU A 254 -9.00 -11.58 -25.87
CA GLU A 254 -9.22 -10.35 -26.64
C GLU A 254 -10.71 -10.13 -26.98
N ASN A 255 -11.50 -11.20 -27.06
CA ASN A 255 -12.95 -11.14 -27.29
C ASN A 255 -13.79 -11.28 -26.00
N GLY A 256 -13.18 -11.44 -24.83
CA GLY A 256 -13.89 -11.72 -23.57
C GLY A 256 -14.91 -10.64 -23.19
N ILE A 257 -14.66 -9.38 -23.55
CA ILE A 257 -15.61 -8.28 -23.33
C ILE A 257 -16.96 -8.51 -24.04
N GLN A 258 -16.99 -9.30 -25.12
CA GLN A 258 -18.23 -9.62 -25.84
C GLN A 258 -19.19 -10.44 -24.97
N GLU A 259 -18.68 -11.19 -24.00
CA GLU A 259 -19.50 -11.96 -23.05
C GLU A 259 -20.18 -11.06 -22.01
N LEU A 260 -19.61 -9.88 -21.74
CA LEU A 260 -20.21 -8.88 -20.86
C LEU A 260 -21.30 -8.05 -21.56
N ARG A 261 -21.24 -7.91 -22.90
CA ARG A 261 -22.14 -7.07 -23.70
C ARG A 261 -23.63 -7.30 -23.44
N PRO A 262 -24.16 -8.54 -23.40
CA PRO A 262 -25.60 -8.74 -23.17
C PRO A 262 -26.08 -8.17 -21.84
N TYR A 263 -25.23 -8.17 -20.81
CA TYR A 263 -25.56 -7.62 -19.50
C TYR A 263 -25.52 -6.09 -19.50
N LEU A 264 -24.56 -5.49 -20.23
CA LEU A 264 -24.47 -4.06 -20.43
C LEU A 264 -25.66 -3.53 -21.25
N ASP A 265 -26.07 -4.24 -22.30
CA ASP A 265 -27.24 -3.88 -23.11
C ASP A 265 -28.52 -3.88 -22.25
N GLU A 266 -28.69 -4.88 -21.38
CA GLU A 266 -29.81 -4.92 -20.43
C GLU A 266 -29.75 -3.77 -19.41
N LEU A 267 -28.56 -3.43 -18.90
CA LEU A 267 -28.35 -2.27 -18.03
C LEU A 267 -28.71 -0.97 -18.74
N TYR A 268 -28.23 -0.77 -19.97
CA TYR A 268 -28.49 0.43 -20.74
C TYR A 268 -29.94 0.56 -21.23
N ALA A 269 -30.68 -0.55 -21.33
CA ALA A 269 -32.10 -0.56 -21.63
C ALA A 269 -33.01 -0.14 -20.44
N VAL A 270 -32.49 -0.10 -19.21
CA VAL A 270 -33.26 0.33 -18.02
C VAL A 270 -33.73 1.79 -18.17
N GLN A 271 -35.03 2.01 -17.95
CA GLN A 271 -35.71 3.30 -18.16
C GLN A 271 -35.96 4.10 -16.87
N ASP A 272 -35.94 3.43 -15.72
CA ASP A 272 -36.18 4.04 -14.42
C ASP A 272 -35.52 3.25 -13.29
N VAL A 273 -35.50 3.81 -12.09
CA VAL A 273 -34.96 3.18 -10.88
C VAL A 273 -35.65 1.85 -10.58
N ALA A 274 -36.94 1.66 -10.90
CA ALA A 274 -37.63 0.40 -10.65
C ALA A 274 -37.09 -0.72 -11.56
N GLY A 275 -36.80 -0.42 -12.83
CA GLY A 275 -36.11 -1.31 -13.75
C GLY A 275 -34.70 -1.65 -13.26
N LEU A 276 -33.99 -0.69 -12.67
CA LEU A 276 -32.66 -0.93 -12.09
C LEU A 276 -32.72 -1.92 -10.93
N ARG A 277 -33.70 -1.81 -10.04
CA ARG A 277 -33.92 -2.79 -8.95
C ARG A 277 -34.20 -4.20 -9.48
N ALA A 278 -35.04 -4.30 -10.51
CA ALA A 278 -35.37 -5.58 -11.11
C ALA A 278 -34.12 -6.24 -11.73
N LEU A 279 -33.26 -5.44 -12.36
CA LEU A 279 -31.99 -5.91 -12.91
C LEU A 279 -31.01 -6.32 -11.81
N ALA A 280 -30.90 -5.53 -10.74
CA ALA A 280 -30.06 -5.84 -9.59
C ALA A 280 -30.47 -7.14 -8.91
N GLU A 281 -31.78 -7.39 -8.74
CA GLU A 281 -32.27 -8.66 -8.21
C GLU A 281 -31.96 -9.83 -9.16
N LYS A 282 -32.15 -9.63 -10.48
CA LYS A 282 -31.90 -10.66 -11.51
C LYS A 282 -30.45 -11.12 -11.54
N TYR A 283 -29.50 -10.20 -11.36
CA TYR A 283 -28.06 -10.46 -11.51
C TYR A 283 -27.25 -10.29 -10.22
N TRP A 284 -27.91 -10.36 -9.06
CA TRP A 284 -27.28 -10.24 -7.76
C TRP A 284 -26.10 -11.22 -7.58
N ASP A 285 -26.29 -12.47 -7.98
CA ASP A 285 -25.31 -13.56 -7.91
C ASP A 285 -24.12 -13.43 -8.87
N ARG A 286 -24.16 -12.44 -9.76
CA ARG A 286 -23.13 -12.17 -10.77
C ARG A 286 -22.39 -10.90 -10.45
N PHE A 287 -23.09 -9.78 -10.30
CA PHE A 287 -22.46 -8.46 -10.26
C PHE A 287 -22.72 -7.66 -8.99
N ASN A 288 -23.68 -8.06 -8.14
CA ASN A 288 -24.11 -7.25 -6.99
C ASN A 288 -24.41 -5.78 -7.39
N LEU A 289 -25.34 -5.57 -8.35
CA LEU A 289 -25.60 -4.26 -9.01
C LEU A 289 -26.31 -3.21 -8.13
N VAL A 290 -25.79 -2.93 -6.95
CA VAL A 290 -26.26 -1.84 -6.10
C VAL A 290 -25.12 -0.82 -5.95
N PRO A 291 -25.30 0.42 -6.40
CA PRO A 291 -24.22 1.40 -6.40
C PRO A 291 -24.00 1.94 -4.98
N PHE A 292 -22.74 2.17 -4.60
CA PHE A 292 -22.27 2.88 -3.40
C PHE A 292 -22.56 2.21 -2.04
N ILE A 293 -23.51 1.29 -1.96
CA ILE A 293 -23.97 0.64 -0.72
C ILE A 293 -24.03 -0.87 -0.89
N GLY A 294 -23.62 -1.58 0.16
CA GLY A 294 -23.49 -3.03 0.19
C GLY A 294 -24.22 -3.69 1.34
N PHE A 295 -24.33 -5.01 1.24
CA PHE A 295 -24.89 -5.89 2.26
C PHE A 295 -23.97 -7.11 2.41
N GLY A 296 -23.77 -7.56 3.64
CA GLY A 296 -23.08 -8.82 3.92
C GLY A 296 -23.55 -9.45 5.22
N PRO A 297 -23.46 -10.78 5.36
CA PRO A 297 -23.63 -11.44 6.65
C PRO A 297 -22.30 -11.44 7.43
N ILE A 298 -22.36 -11.12 8.72
CA ILE A 298 -21.23 -11.17 9.65
C ILE A 298 -21.61 -11.94 10.92
N GLU A 299 -20.68 -12.16 11.85
CA GLU A 299 -21.01 -12.71 13.17
C GLU A 299 -21.99 -11.78 13.92
N ASP A 300 -22.96 -12.34 14.64
CA ASP A 300 -23.80 -11.55 15.56
C ASP A 300 -23.07 -11.24 16.87
N THR A 301 -22.04 -10.40 16.79
CA THR A 301 -21.11 -10.10 17.89
C THR A 301 -21.79 -9.51 19.13
N LEU A 302 -22.79 -8.64 18.97
CA LEU A 302 -23.55 -8.03 20.07
C LEU A 302 -24.82 -8.81 20.46
N GLY A 303 -25.02 -10.00 19.89
CA GLY A 303 -26.18 -10.86 20.09
C GLY A 303 -25.77 -12.30 20.35
N ASP A 304 -26.27 -13.23 19.53
CA ASP A 304 -25.92 -14.66 19.63
C ASP A 304 -24.86 -15.01 18.62
N ARG A 305 -23.60 -15.08 19.07
CA ARG A 305 -22.41 -15.29 18.23
C ARG A 305 -22.39 -16.64 17.49
N THR A 306 -23.31 -17.55 17.79
CA THR A 306 -23.53 -18.77 16.99
C THR A 306 -24.37 -18.51 15.73
N LYS A 307 -24.83 -17.27 15.52
CA LYS A 307 -25.66 -16.84 14.39
C LYS A 307 -24.98 -15.75 13.58
N TYR A 308 -25.50 -15.56 12.38
CA TYR A 308 -25.17 -14.42 11.54
C TYR A 308 -26.02 -13.20 11.91
N ALA A 309 -25.44 -12.02 11.75
CA ALA A 309 -26.10 -10.73 11.67
C ALA A 309 -25.98 -10.15 10.26
N ALA A 310 -26.91 -9.26 9.90
CA ALA A 310 -26.86 -8.49 8.67
C ALA A 310 -26.03 -7.23 8.88
N THR A 311 -25.08 -6.92 8.01
CA THR A 311 -24.40 -5.62 7.99
C THR A 311 -24.68 -4.88 6.69
N PHE A 312 -24.87 -3.58 6.80
CA PHE A 312 -24.97 -2.65 5.68
C PHE A 312 -23.87 -1.61 5.80
N VAL A 313 -23.11 -1.41 4.71
CA VAL A 313 -21.90 -0.58 4.66
C VAL A 313 -21.83 0.19 3.33
N GLY A 314 -21.02 1.24 3.26
CA GLY A 314 -20.63 1.81 1.97
C GLY A 314 -19.70 0.87 1.19
N THR A 315 -19.68 0.98 -0.13
CA THR A 315 -18.78 0.20 -1.01
C THR A 315 -17.45 0.91 -1.30
N GLY A 316 -17.17 2.03 -0.62
CA GLY A 316 -16.00 2.87 -0.86
C GLY A 316 -16.16 3.83 -2.05
N LEU A 317 -15.07 4.55 -2.35
CA LEU A 317 -14.95 5.51 -3.46
C LEU A 317 -14.02 4.95 -4.53
N GLY A 318 -14.18 5.32 -5.80
CA GLY A 318 -13.33 4.84 -6.89
C GLY A 318 -11.83 5.13 -6.74
N LEU A 319 -11.47 6.27 -6.15
CA LEU A 319 -10.08 6.63 -5.79
C LEU A 319 -9.67 6.15 -4.39
N GLY A 320 -10.54 5.45 -3.66
CA GLY A 320 -10.26 4.85 -2.35
C GLY A 320 -10.39 5.79 -1.15
N THR A 321 -10.07 7.07 -1.27
CA THR A 321 -10.15 8.03 -0.14
C THR A 321 -10.69 9.40 -0.54
N ALA A 322 -11.34 10.09 0.41
CA ALA A 322 -11.87 11.44 0.23
C ALA A 322 -10.79 12.49 -0.09
N LEU A 323 -9.52 12.25 0.27
CA LEU A 323 -8.41 13.14 -0.05
C LEU A 323 -8.34 13.45 -1.55
N TYR A 324 -8.44 12.41 -2.39
CA TYR A 324 -8.26 12.55 -3.83
C TYR A 324 -9.42 13.30 -4.53
N TYR A 325 -10.54 13.49 -3.84
CA TYR A 325 -11.69 14.27 -4.31
C TYR A 325 -11.68 15.71 -3.80
N SER A 326 -10.67 16.09 -3.01
CA SER A 326 -10.56 17.44 -2.45
C SER A 326 -10.23 18.51 -3.51
N GLU A 327 -10.39 19.77 -3.12
CA GLU A 327 -10.03 20.93 -3.95
C GLU A 327 -8.54 21.29 -3.88
N ASP A 328 -7.71 20.43 -3.31
CA ASP A 328 -6.26 20.63 -3.30
C ASP A 328 -5.73 20.55 -4.74
N PRO A 329 -5.03 21.58 -5.25
CA PRO A 329 -4.44 21.55 -6.58
C PRO A 329 -3.52 20.36 -6.84
N ALA A 330 -2.90 19.79 -5.80
CA ALA A 330 -2.07 18.59 -5.92
C ALA A 330 -2.88 17.36 -6.38
N MET A 331 -4.19 17.32 -6.14
CA MET A 331 -5.06 16.19 -6.51
C MET A 331 -5.62 16.31 -7.93
N ALA A 332 -5.41 17.45 -8.61
CA ALA A 332 -6.01 17.72 -9.92
C ALA A 332 -5.58 16.70 -10.99
N ASN A 333 -4.34 16.24 -10.95
CA ASN A 333 -3.84 15.24 -11.92
C ASN A 333 -4.44 13.85 -11.65
N ILE A 334 -4.58 13.45 -10.38
CA ILE A 334 -5.24 12.19 -10.00
C ILE A 334 -6.70 12.20 -10.44
N GLN A 335 -7.43 13.30 -10.16
CA GLN A 335 -8.83 13.44 -10.60
C GLN A 335 -8.94 13.39 -12.13
N LYS A 336 -8.02 14.04 -12.85
CA LYS A 336 -7.99 13.98 -14.30
C LYS A 336 -7.71 12.56 -14.82
N ALA A 337 -6.68 11.88 -14.30
CA ALA A 337 -6.35 10.52 -14.71
C ALA A 337 -7.50 9.55 -14.43
N TYR A 338 -8.26 9.80 -13.36
CA TYR A 338 -9.47 9.04 -13.06
C TYR A 338 -10.58 9.29 -14.08
N VAL A 339 -10.88 10.54 -14.45
CA VAL A 339 -11.83 10.85 -15.54
C VAL A 339 -11.41 10.16 -16.83
N ASP A 340 -10.13 10.23 -17.20
CA ASP A 340 -9.58 9.60 -18.41
C ASP A 340 -9.69 8.06 -18.34
N TYR A 341 -9.54 7.46 -17.16
CA TYR A 341 -9.78 6.02 -16.94
C TYR A 341 -11.25 5.66 -17.13
N LEU A 342 -12.16 6.40 -16.49
CA LEU A 342 -13.61 6.18 -16.60
C LEU A 342 -14.09 6.32 -18.05
N GLU A 343 -13.62 7.33 -18.77
CA GLU A 343 -13.92 7.54 -20.19
C GLU A 343 -13.51 6.33 -21.05
N ARG A 344 -12.29 5.80 -20.83
CA ARG A 344 -11.80 4.60 -21.53
C ARG A 344 -12.69 3.38 -21.25
N VAL A 345 -13.02 3.12 -19.99
CA VAL A 345 -13.88 1.98 -19.62
C VAL A 345 -15.28 2.13 -20.23
N LEU A 346 -15.86 3.34 -20.21
CA LEU A 346 -17.17 3.60 -20.82
C LEU A 346 -17.16 3.42 -22.34
N SER A 347 -16.08 3.80 -23.04
CA SER A 347 -15.97 3.51 -24.47
C SER A 347 -16.03 2.00 -24.78
N TYR A 348 -15.61 1.17 -23.82
CA TYR A 348 -15.68 -0.29 -23.91
C TYR A 348 -17.05 -0.84 -23.47
N SER A 349 -17.92 -0.05 -22.86
CA SER A 349 -19.28 -0.46 -22.52
C SER A 349 -20.25 -0.43 -23.72
N GLY A 350 -19.85 0.21 -24.84
CA GLY A 350 -20.62 0.29 -26.10
C GLY A 350 -21.26 1.65 -26.33
N GLU A 351 -20.94 2.57 -25.45
CA GLU A 351 -21.38 3.95 -25.46
C GLU A 351 -20.34 4.79 -26.22
N GLU A 352 -20.80 5.73 -27.04
CA GLU A 352 -19.92 6.59 -27.86
C GLU A 352 -20.16 8.09 -27.63
N ASP A 353 -21.28 8.44 -26.96
CA ASP A 353 -21.73 9.82 -26.79
C ASP A 353 -21.34 10.39 -25.43
N GLU A 354 -20.75 11.60 -25.46
CA GLU A 354 -20.48 12.46 -24.28
C GLU A 354 -19.73 11.73 -23.15
N LEU A 355 -18.80 10.85 -23.52
CA LEU A 355 -18.12 9.97 -22.55
C LEU A 355 -17.34 10.74 -21.49
N SER A 356 -16.72 11.87 -21.87
CA SER A 356 -15.97 12.72 -20.95
C SER A 356 -16.92 13.38 -19.94
N GLU A 357 -18.03 13.96 -20.39
CA GLU A 357 -19.04 14.56 -19.52
C GLU A 357 -19.70 13.52 -18.60
N ARG A 358 -19.88 12.28 -19.07
CA ARG A 358 -20.42 11.17 -18.26
C ARG A 358 -19.43 10.70 -17.20
N ALA A 359 -18.14 10.60 -17.55
CA ALA A 359 -17.08 10.31 -16.60
C ALA A 359 -16.98 11.40 -15.52
N GLU A 360 -17.03 12.69 -15.91
CA GLU A 360 -17.06 13.82 -14.97
C GLU A 360 -18.29 13.75 -14.04
N ALA A 361 -19.46 13.37 -14.55
CA ALA A 361 -20.66 13.21 -13.75
C ALA A 361 -20.53 12.12 -12.67
N ILE A 362 -19.78 11.04 -12.95
CA ILE A 362 -19.46 10.01 -11.94
C ILE A 362 -18.57 10.60 -10.85
N VAL A 363 -17.50 11.31 -11.24
CA VAL A 363 -16.58 11.94 -10.28
C VAL A 363 -17.32 12.94 -9.40
N GLU A 364 -18.25 13.72 -9.94
CA GLU A 364 -19.05 14.67 -9.15
C GLU A 364 -20.01 13.96 -8.17
N LEU A 365 -20.54 12.80 -8.54
CA LEU A 365 -21.31 11.96 -7.62
C LEU A 365 -20.40 11.42 -6.50
N GLU A 366 -19.23 10.93 -6.83
CA GLU A 366 -18.27 10.44 -5.84
C GLU A 366 -17.72 11.56 -4.94
N LYS A 367 -17.55 12.79 -5.42
CA LYS A 367 -17.25 13.97 -4.57
C LYS A 367 -18.31 14.19 -3.49
N GLN A 368 -19.58 14.02 -3.84
CA GLN A 368 -20.68 14.11 -2.87
C GLN A 368 -20.64 12.98 -1.84
N LEU A 369 -20.29 11.76 -2.26
CA LEU A 369 -20.11 10.61 -1.37
C LEU A 369 -18.91 10.80 -0.45
N ALA A 370 -17.78 11.28 -0.98
CA ALA A 370 -16.55 11.54 -0.24
C ALA A 370 -16.77 12.52 0.92
N ALA A 371 -17.59 13.55 0.71
CA ALA A 371 -17.98 14.51 1.74
C ALA A 371 -18.84 13.91 2.88
N LYS A 372 -19.31 12.66 2.73
CA LYS A 372 -20.12 11.91 3.70
C LYS A 372 -19.44 10.64 4.22
N ALA A 373 -18.30 10.27 3.66
CA ALA A 373 -17.57 9.07 4.07
C ALA A 373 -17.14 9.15 5.53
N THR A 374 -17.19 8.02 6.22
CA THR A 374 -16.67 7.92 7.60
C THR A 374 -15.15 7.91 7.54
N PRO A 375 -14.45 8.74 8.33
CA PRO A 375 -12.99 8.72 8.37
C PRO A 375 -12.45 7.34 8.80
N PRO A 376 -11.32 6.87 8.23
CA PRO A 376 -10.77 5.55 8.54
C PRO A 376 -10.51 5.30 10.02
N GLU A 377 -10.04 6.30 10.77
CA GLU A 377 -9.79 6.18 12.21
C GLU A 377 -11.05 5.81 13.01
N GLN A 378 -12.23 6.28 12.60
CA GLN A 378 -13.49 5.95 13.26
C GLN A 378 -13.98 4.55 12.91
N MET A 379 -13.65 4.05 11.71
CA MET A 379 -14.06 2.71 11.27
C MET A 379 -13.27 1.58 11.96
N GLN A 380 -12.14 1.91 12.58
CA GLN A 380 -11.35 0.97 13.38
C GLN A 380 -11.96 0.65 14.74
N ASP A 381 -12.79 1.55 15.32
CA ASP A 381 -13.43 1.30 16.62
C ASP A 381 -14.51 0.21 16.52
N PRO A 382 -14.37 -0.92 17.23
CA PRO A 382 -15.37 -1.98 17.25
C PRO A 382 -16.78 -1.50 17.58
N LYS A 383 -16.94 -0.48 18.44
CA LYS A 383 -18.26 0.06 18.79
C LYS A 383 -18.89 0.86 17.65
N ALA A 384 -18.09 1.58 16.87
CA ALA A 384 -18.55 2.29 15.69
C ALA A 384 -18.96 1.29 14.60
N TYR A 385 -18.12 0.27 14.37
CA TYR A 385 -18.36 -0.78 13.38
C TYR A 385 -19.62 -1.62 13.69
N LEU A 386 -19.87 -1.95 14.97
CA LEU A 386 -21.00 -2.77 15.42
C LEU A 386 -22.26 -1.96 15.79
N LYS A 387 -22.44 -0.78 15.19
CA LYS A 387 -23.60 0.08 15.46
C LYS A 387 -24.91 -0.62 15.03
N LYS A 388 -25.77 -0.90 16.00
CA LYS A 388 -27.07 -1.55 15.77
C LYS A 388 -28.03 -0.67 14.96
N SER A 389 -28.85 -1.34 14.16
CA SER A 389 -29.95 -0.79 13.38
C SER A 389 -31.12 -1.78 13.37
N THR A 390 -32.15 -1.51 12.58
CA THR A 390 -33.30 -2.39 12.38
C THR A 390 -33.60 -2.59 10.90
N TRP A 391 -34.27 -3.69 10.55
CA TRP A 391 -34.77 -3.89 9.19
C TRP A 391 -35.67 -2.75 8.72
N ASP A 392 -36.47 -2.15 9.60
CA ASP A 392 -37.35 -1.03 9.25
C ASP A 392 -36.58 0.27 8.99
N GLU A 393 -35.51 0.53 9.74
CA GLU A 393 -34.59 1.64 9.47
C GLU A 393 -33.85 1.43 8.16
N MET A 394 -33.35 0.22 7.90
CA MET A 394 -32.64 -0.07 6.65
C MET A 394 -33.56 -0.03 5.43
N LYS A 395 -34.79 -0.54 5.51
CA LYS A 395 -35.78 -0.40 4.43
C LYS A 395 -36.07 1.07 4.10
N LYS A 396 -36.10 1.95 5.10
CA LYS A 396 -36.23 3.41 4.89
C LYS A 396 -34.96 4.04 4.32
N ALA A 397 -33.79 3.61 4.79
CA ALA A 397 -32.51 4.14 4.33
C ALA A 397 -32.18 3.70 2.90
N THR A 398 -32.66 2.54 2.46
CA THR A 398 -32.39 1.96 1.13
C THR A 398 -33.64 1.93 0.25
N THR A 399 -34.48 2.97 0.32
CA THR A 399 -35.78 2.99 -0.38
C THR A 399 -35.62 3.03 -1.90
N ASN A 400 -34.59 3.69 -2.42
CA ASN A 400 -34.37 3.87 -3.85
C ASN A 400 -33.68 2.69 -4.53
N SER A 401 -32.69 2.07 -3.88
CA SER A 401 -32.07 0.82 -4.31
C SER A 401 -32.94 -0.40 -4.03
N GLY A 402 -33.78 -0.34 -3.00
CA GLY A 402 -34.50 -1.51 -2.48
C GLY A 402 -33.58 -2.55 -1.83
N LEU A 403 -32.32 -2.22 -1.53
CA LEU A 403 -31.29 -3.18 -1.08
C LEU A 403 -31.77 -4.04 0.08
N ALA A 404 -32.31 -3.44 1.15
CA ALA A 404 -32.77 -4.20 2.31
C ALA A 404 -33.93 -5.17 1.98
N GLU A 405 -34.91 -4.75 1.17
CA GLU A 405 -36.03 -5.64 0.79
C GLU A 405 -35.55 -6.78 -0.12
N MET A 406 -34.66 -6.46 -1.05
CA MET A 406 -34.06 -7.41 -1.97
C MET A 406 -33.24 -8.47 -1.24
N THR A 407 -32.37 -8.08 -0.29
CA THR A 407 -31.53 -9.05 0.43
C THR A 407 -32.34 -9.92 1.39
N ILE A 408 -33.34 -9.38 2.08
CA ILE A 408 -34.29 -10.19 2.87
C ILE A 408 -34.90 -11.30 2.00
N LYS A 409 -35.34 -10.95 0.79
CA LYS A 409 -35.94 -11.90 -0.16
C LYS A 409 -34.93 -12.92 -0.69
N LEU A 410 -33.79 -12.45 -1.22
CA LEU A 410 -32.80 -13.29 -1.91
C LEU A 410 -32.10 -14.29 -0.98
N TYR A 411 -31.90 -13.92 0.29
CA TYR A 411 -31.25 -14.77 1.29
C TYR A 411 -32.25 -15.42 2.25
N SER A 412 -33.55 -15.13 2.15
CA SER A 412 -34.58 -15.61 3.08
C SER A 412 -34.25 -15.27 4.54
N LEU A 413 -33.83 -14.03 4.78
CA LEU A 413 -33.33 -13.60 6.09
C LEU A 413 -34.47 -13.57 7.13
N PRO A 414 -34.20 -14.05 8.36
CA PRO A 414 -35.22 -14.06 9.40
C PRO A 414 -35.50 -12.66 9.93
N ALA A 415 -36.76 -12.40 10.30
CA ALA A 415 -37.21 -11.07 10.74
C ALA A 415 -36.56 -10.60 12.05
N ASP A 416 -36.06 -11.53 12.87
CA ASP A 416 -35.36 -11.30 14.13
C ASP A 416 -33.82 -11.31 13.98
N MET A 417 -33.29 -11.38 12.77
CA MET A 417 -31.84 -11.23 12.52
C MET A 417 -31.35 -9.88 13.04
N THR A 418 -30.25 -9.87 13.80
CA THR A 418 -29.58 -8.63 14.20
C THR A 418 -29.11 -7.87 12.97
N VAL A 419 -29.24 -6.54 12.99
CA VAL A 419 -28.82 -5.65 11.90
C VAL A 419 -27.80 -4.64 12.43
N TYR A 420 -26.69 -4.52 11.71
CA TYR A 420 -25.65 -3.52 11.90
C TYR A 420 -25.64 -2.54 10.72
N SER A 421 -25.40 -1.27 11.01
CA SER A 421 -25.27 -0.21 10.01
C SER A 421 -24.33 0.88 10.57
N PRO A 422 -23.01 0.63 10.57
CA PRO A 422 -22.02 1.59 11.06
C PRO A 422 -22.17 2.96 10.39
N GLU A 423 -22.42 2.94 9.08
CA GLU A 423 -22.49 4.13 8.25
C GLU A 423 -23.92 4.50 7.83
N HIS A 424 -24.90 4.36 8.73
CA HIS A 424 -26.34 4.55 8.40
C HIS A 424 -26.65 5.85 7.64
N ALA A 425 -26.03 6.97 8.04
CA ALA A 425 -26.23 8.26 7.40
C ALA A 425 -25.62 8.33 5.98
N TYR A 426 -24.45 7.72 5.77
CA TYR A 426 -23.84 7.58 4.44
C TYR A 426 -24.74 6.73 3.55
N ILE A 427 -25.22 5.58 4.03
CA ILE A 427 -26.09 4.68 3.27
C ILE A 427 -27.36 5.39 2.83
N GLN A 428 -28.02 6.10 3.74
CA GLN A 428 -29.22 6.88 3.41
C GLN A 428 -28.93 7.98 2.39
N PHE A 429 -27.78 8.65 2.50
CA PHE A 429 -27.38 9.68 1.56
C PHE A 429 -27.09 9.10 0.16
N ALA A 430 -26.30 8.04 0.10
CA ALA A 430 -25.93 7.36 -1.14
C ALA A 430 -27.16 6.78 -1.86
N ASP A 431 -28.08 6.14 -1.13
CA ASP A 431 -29.37 5.70 -1.68
C ASP A 431 -30.20 6.87 -2.22
N GLY A 432 -30.14 8.03 -1.56
CA GLY A 432 -30.76 9.27 -2.00
C GLY A 432 -30.26 9.78 -3.37
N LEU A 433 -29.05 9.42 -3.78
CA LEU A 433 -28.49 9.75 -5.10
C LEU A 433 -29.06 8.83 -6.21
N ILE A 434 -29.65 7.69 -5.85
CA ILE A 434 -30.26 6.73 -6.78
C ILE A 434 -31.62 7.24 -7.24
N THR A 435 -31.63 8.08 -8.28
CA THR A 435 -32.86 8.73 -8.77
C THR A 435 -32.98 8.60 -10.28
N ASN A 436 -34.19 8.80 -10.82
CA ASN A 436 -34.40 8.86 -12.28
C ASN A 436 -33.62 10.03 -12.92
N GLN A 437 -33.33 11.09 -12.17
CA GLN A 437 -32.51 12.21 -12.65
C GLN A 437 -31.05 11.80 -12.84
N ASN A 438 -30.50 11.00 -11.92
CA ASN A 438 -29.11 10.52 -11.97
C ASN A 438 -28.97 9.17 -12.68
N LEU A 439 -30.05 8.63 -13.27
CA LEU A 439 -30.11 7.25 -13.75
C LEU A 439 -29.00 6.94 -14.76
N GLN A 440 -28.70 7.86 -15.66
CA GLN A 440 -27.65 7.66 -16.65
C GLN A 440 -26.27 7.51 -15.99
N THR A 441 -25.89 8.43 -15.11
CA THR A 441 -24.64 8.36 -14.34
C THR A 441 -24.55 7.08 -13.49
N ILE A 442 -25.67 6.62 -12.92
CA ILE A 442 -25.71 5.37 -12.15
C ILE A 442 -25.49 4.15 -13.04
N LYS A 443 -26.09 4.12 -14.24
CA LYS A 443 -25.85 3.06 -15.21
C LYS A 443 -24.40 3.04 -15.65
N ASP A 444 -23.79 4.20 -15.82
CA ASP A 444 -22.38 4.33 -16.19
C ASP A 444 -21.46 3.82 -15.08
N TYR A 445 -21.70 4.23 -13.84
CA TYR A 445 -21.00 3.70 -12.67
C TYR A 445 -21.10 2.17 -12.59
N LEU A 446 -22.31 1.62 -12.72
CA LEU A 446 -22.52 0.17 -12.68
C LEU A 446 -21.87 -0.56 -13.85
N ALA A 447 -21.86 0.03 -15.06
CA ALA A 447 -21.15 -0.53 -16.21
C ALA A 447 -19.63 -0.63 -15.94
N ILE A 448 -19.05 0.39 -15.32
CA ILE A 448 -17.64 0.40 -14.89
C ILE A 448 -17.40 -0.68 -13.82
N THR A 449 -18.24 -0.79 -12.79
CA THR A 449 -18.10 -1.85 -11.77
C THR A 449 -18.22 -3.25 -12.38
N MET A 450 -19.15 -3.46 -13.32
CA MET A 450 -19.30 -4.72 -14.06
C MET A 450 -18.07 -5.05 -14.90
N PHE A 451 -17.46 -4.04 -15.54
CA PHE A 451 -16.22 -4.20 -16.29
C PHE A 451 -15.06 -4.60 -15.36
N GLN A 452 -14.83 -3.83 -14.29
CA GLN A 452 -13.75 -4.05 -13.32
C GLN A 452 -13.80 -5.45 -12.72
N GLN A 453 -15.00 -5.95 -12.40
CA GLN A 453 -15.17 -7.27 -11.81
C GLN A 453 -14.68 -8.42 -12.70
N TYR A 454 -14.70 -8.25 -14.02
CA TYR A 454 -14.34 -9.29 -14.99
C TYR A 454 -13.18 -8.90 -15.92
N GLU A 455 -12.51 -7.78 -15.63
CA GLU A 455 -11.43 -7.22 -16.46
C GLU A 455 -10.28 -8.21 -16.70
N THR A 456 -9.99 -9.04 -15.71
CA THR A 456 -9.01 -10.14 -15.78
C THR A 456 -9.28 -11.13 -16.93
N ALA A 457 -10.53 -11.25 -17.37
CA ALA A 457 -10.93 -12.09 -18.50
C ALA A 457 -10.83 -11.42 -19.88
N PHE A 458 -10.46 -10.13 -19.93
CA PHE A 458 -10.44 -9.34 -21.17
C PHE A 458 -9.02 -9.17 -21.72
N SER A 459 -8.88 -8.28 -22.71
CA SER A 459 -7.62 -8.01 -23.43
C SER A 459 -6.52 -7.43 -22.54
N GLU A 460 -5.29 -7.51 -23.03
CA GLU A 460 -4.15 -6.83 -22.38
C GLU A 460 -4.31 -5.30 -22.37
N ALA A 461 -4.94 -4.74 -23.40
CA ALA A 461 -5.18 -3.30 -23.53
C ALA A 461 -6.19 -2.76 -22.50
N THR A 462 -7.21 -3.54 -22.17
CA THR A 462 -8.18 -3.15 -21.14
C THR A 462 -7.54 -3.14 -19.75
N GLN A 463 -6.79 -4.19 -19.41
CA GLN A 463 -6.05 -4.29 -18.15
C GLN A 463 -5.02 -3.17 -17.89
N SER A 464 -4.60 -2.44 -18.94
CA SER A 464 -3.70 -1.29 -18.82
C SER A 464 -4.43 0.04 -18.65
N PHE A 465 -5.76 0.09 -18.64
CA PHE A 465 -6.50 1.35 -18.50
C PHE A 465 -6.23 2.03 -17.17
N GLN A 466 -5.95 1.25 -16.13
CA GLN A 466 -5.60 1.77 -14.82
C GLN A 466 -4.15 2.28 -14.72
N ASP A 467 -3.29 2.07 -15.72
CA ASP A 467 -1.85 2.38 -15.59
C ASP A 467 -1.60 3.87 -15.32
N ASP A 468 -2.33 4.77 -15.99
CA ASP A 468 -2.15 6.21 -15.79
C ASP A 468 -2.63 6.67 -14.40
N ILE A 469 -3.75 6.13 -13.92
CA ILE A 469 -4.23 6.46 -12.56
C ILE A 469 -3.32 5.85 -11.50
N MET A 470 -2.85 4.63 -11.71
CA MET A 470 -1.86 3.99 -10.82
C MET A 470 -0.56 4.77 -10.77
N LYS A 471 -0.11 5.32 -11.89
CA LYS A 471 1.05 6.21 -11.93
C LYS A 471 0.87 7.46 -11.06
N GLU A 472 -0.29 8.09 -11.13
CA GLU A 472 -0.56 9.30 -10.34
C GLU A 472 -0.77 8.97 -8.85
N LEU A 473 -1.37 7.82 -8.52
CA LEU A 473 -1.60 7.38 -7.14
C LEU A 473 -0.33 6.84 -6.47
N MET A 474 0.48 6.10 -7.20
CA MET A 474 1.64 5.38 -6.66
C MET A 474 2.98 5.99 -7.06
N GLY A 475 3.00 7.02 -7.91
CA GLY A 475 4.23 7.63 -8.45
C GLY A 475 4.93 6.79 -9.52
N ILE A 476 4.55 5.52 -9.68
CA ILE A 476 5.16 4.57 -10.61
C ILE A 476 4.11 3.60 -11.16
N VAL A 477 4.32 3.15 -12.40
CA VAL A 477 3.65 1.97 -12.95
C VAL A 477 4.59 0.79 -12.81
N PRO A 478 4.26 -0.25 -12.03
CA PRO A 478 5.09 -1.43 -11.91
C PRO A 478 5.37 -2.07 -13.27
N GLU A 479 6.56 -2.66 -13.43
CA GLU A 479 6.81 -3.54 -14.57
C GLU A 479 5.80 -4.69 -14.57
N LYS A 480 5.15 -4.94 -15.70
CA LYS A 480 4.12 -5.98 -15.79
C LYS A 480 4.75 -7.37 -15.73
N LEU A 481 4.20 -8.25 -14.88
CA LEU A 481 4.60 -9.65 -14.81
C LEU A 481 4.34 -10.38 -16.15
N PRO A 482 5.19 -11.38 -16.50
CA PRO A 482 4.92 -12.30 -17.60
C PRO A 482 3.50 -12.89 -17.51
N VAL A 483 2.89 -13.16 -18.66
CA VAL A 483 1.50 -13.68 -18.71
C VAL A 483 1.36 -14.99 -17.95
N GLU A 484 2.39 -15.84 -17.96
CA GLU A 484 2.44 -17.11 -17.25
C GLU A 484 2.46 -16.94 -15.73
N GLU A 485 3.16 -15.91 -15.22
CA GLU A 485 3.21 -15.62 -13.78
C GLU A 485 1.88 -15.04 -13.30
N ARG A 486 1.26 -14.14 -14.07
CA ARG A 486 -0.10 -13.66 -13.80
C ARG A 486 -1.14 -14.78 -13.84
N ALA A 487 -1.01 -15.70 -14.79
CA ALA A 487 -1.87 -16.88 -14.89
C ALA A 487 -1.73 -17.80 -13.67
N ALA A 488 -0.49 -18.00 -13.19
CA ALA A 488 -0.23 -18.78 -11.98
C ALA A 488 -0.80 -18.10 -10.73
N ALA A 489 -0.63 -16.79 -10.57
CA ALA A 489 -1.21 -16.02 -9.48
C ALA A 489 -2.75 -16.10 -9.47
N LEU A 490 -3.40 -16.00 -10.63
CA LEU A 490 -4.85 -16.16 -10.75
C LEU A 490 -5.31 -17.59 -10.43
N ALA A 491 -4.58 -18.61 -10.90
CA ALA A 491 -4.88 -20.00 -10.55
C ALA A 491 -4.74 -20.25 -9.04
N GLN A 492 -3.74 -19.64 -8.40
CA GLN A 492 -3.54 -19.69 -6.95
C GLN A 492 -4.67 -18.98 -6.19
N SER A 493 -5.18 -17.84 -6.67
CA SER A 493 -6.27 -17.14 -5.97
C SER A 493 -7.59 -17.92 -6.00
N PHE A 494 -7.83 -18.71 -7.05
CA PHE A 494 -9.02 -19.56 -7.20
C PHE A 494 -8.92 -20.88 -6.42
N GLU A 495 -7.73 -21.48 -6.37
CA GLU A 495 -7.50 -22.78 -5.75
C GLU A 495 -6.36 -22.75 -4.71
N PRO A 496 -6.38 -21.83 -3.72
CA PRO A 496 -5.24 -21.55 -2.85
C PRO A 496 -4.77 -22.78 -2.09
N GLN A 497 -5.69 -23.61 -1.59
CA GLN A 497 -5.34 -24.82 -0.85
C GLN A 497 -4.54 -25.85 -1.67
N VAL A 498 -4.64 -25.85 -3.02
CA VAL A 498 -3.82 -26.72 -3.86
C VAL A 498 -2.36 -26.29 -3.78
N PHE A 499 -2.12 -24.99 -3.88
CA PHE A 499 -0.80 -24.38 -3.80
C PHE A 499 -0.25 -24.48 -2.37
N ASP A 500 -1.04 -24.11 -1.37
CA ASP A 500 -0.68 -24.15 0.04
C ASP A 500 -0.20 -25.55 0.46
N LYS A 501 -0.92 -26.61 0.07
CA LYS A 501 -0.54 -27.99 0.40
C LYS A 501 0.79 -28.39 -0.24
N VAL A 502 1.07 -27.94 -1.46
CA VAL A 502 2.37 -28.19 -2.08
C VAL A 502 3.46 -27.37 -1.40
N PHE A 503 3.17 -26.10 -1.08
CA PHE A 503 4.08 -25.17 -0.43
C PHE A 503 4.54 -25.71 0.93
N VAL A 504 3.61 -26.05 1.83
CA VAL A 504 3.97 -26.54 3.17
C VAL A 504 4.77 -27.84 3.11
N ASN A 505 4.40 -28.76 2.22
CA ASN A 505 5.07 -30.05 2.11
C ASN A 505 6.51 -29.95 1.60
N LYS A 506 6.86 -28.88 0.88
CA LYS A 506 8.17 -28.72 0.23
C LYS A 506 9.05 -27.65 0.84
N TYR A 507 8.46 -26.55 1.28
CA TYR A 507 9.17 -25.31 1.62
C TYR A 507 9.07 -24.93 3.10
N PHE A 508 8.22 -25.60 3.90
CA PHE A 508 8.04 -25.28 5.31
C PHE A 508 8.16 -26.55 6.21
N PRO A 509 9.35 -26.83 6.77
CA PRO A 509 9.55 -28.03 7.58
C PRO A 509 8.84 -27.92 8.93
N GLU A 510 8.36 -29.06 9.44
CA GLU A 510 7.66 -29.13 10.74
C GLU A 510 8.52 -28.65 11.91
N SER A 511 9.86 -28.74 11.81
CA SER A 511 10.78 -28.18 12.81
C SER A 511 10.62 -26.66 12.96
N SER A 512 10.41 -25.92 11.87
CA SER A 512 10.18 -24.47 11.93
C SER A 512 8.83 -24.14 12.57
N LYS A 513 7.78 -24.95 12.31
CA LYS A 513 6.48 -24.81 13.00
C LYS A 513 6.64 -24.95 14.51
N ASN A 514 7.45 -25.92 14.96
CA ASN A 514 7.65 -26.18 16.39
C ASN A 514 8.54 -25.12 17.06
N ASP A 515 9.62 -24.69 16.41
CA ASP A 515 10.49 -23.64 16.96
C ASP A 515 9.74 -22.30 17.13
N VAL A 516 8.94 -21.91 16.14
CA VAL A 516 8.10 -20.70 16.24
C VAL A 516 7.04 -20.83 17.34
N LYS A 517 6.47 -22.02 17.56
CA LYS A 517 5.56 -22.27 18.69
C LYS A 517 6.25 -22.09 20.04
N ASP A 518 7.51 -22.50 20.15
CA ASP A 518 8.30 -22.31 21.36
C ASP A 518 8.58 -20.81 21.61
N ILE A 519 8.93 -20.06 20.56
CA ILE A 519 9.08 -18.59 20.62
C ILE A 519 7.78 -17.92 21.08
N VAL A 520 6.62 -18.29 20.52
CA VAL A 520 5.32 -17.75 20.93
C VAL A 520 5.03 -18.03 22.41
N SER A 521 5.29 -19.26 22.85
CA SER A 521 5.05 -19.66 24.25
C SER A 521 5.91 -18.85 25.23
N GLU A 522 7.15 -18.56 24.85
CA GLU A 522 8.05 -17.72 25.62
C GLU A 522 7.61 -16.26 25.66
N ILE A 523 7.17 -15.71 24.53
CA ILE A 523 6.64 -14.34 24.47
C ILE A 523 5.39 -14.20 25.32
N ILE A 524 4.46 -15.16 25.28
CA ILE A 524 3.28 -15.18 26.16
C ILE A 524 3.70 -15.17 27.64
N ALA A 525 4.66 -16.02 28.01
CA ALA A 525 5.15 -16.07 29.40
C ALA A 525 5.79 -14.75 29.84
N LYS A 526 6.61 -14.12 28.99
CA LYS A 526 7.21 -12.82 29.31
C LYS A 526 6.16 -11.71 29.36
N TYR A 527 5.17 -11.72 28.48
CA TYR A 527 4.11 -10.72 28.47
C TYR A 527 3.26 -10.79 29.75
N GLU A 528 3.03 -12.00 30.29
CA GLU A 528 2.38 -12.19 31.59
C GLU A 528 3.19 -11.53 32.72
N GLU A 529 4.51 -11.75 32.76
CA GLU A 529 5.40 -11.10 33.74
C GLU A 529 5.31 -9.57 33.65
N ARG A 530 5.29 -9.03 32.43
CA ARG A 530 5.16 -7.59 32.18
C ARG A 530 3.83 -7.04 32.71
N ILE A 531 2.70 -7.67 32.36
CA ILE A 531 1.37 -7.29 32.84
C ILE A 531 1.33 -7.24 34.36
N LEU A 532 1.87 -8.28 35.02
CA LEU A 532 1.90 -8.36 36.48
C LEU A 532 2.78 -7.28 37.13
N ALA A 533 3.83 -6.83 36.44
CA ALA A 533 4.73 -5.77 36.90
C ALA A 533 4.17 -4.34 36.73
N LEU A 534 3.10 -4.13 35.95
CA LEU A 534 2.54 -2.80 35.68
C LEU A 534 2.13 -2.07 36.97
N THR A 535 2.65 -0.87 37.22
CA THR A 535 2.35 -0.13 38.46
C THR A 535 1.10 0.75 38.37
N TRP A 536 0.53 0.89 37.17
CA TRP A 536 -0.60 1.79 36.89
C TRP A 536 -1.96 1.08 36.87
N MET A 537 -1.95 -0.26 36.89
CA MET A 537 -3.13 -1.11 36.78
C MET A 537 -3.34 -1.93 38.07
N SER A 538 -4.60 -2.04 38.52
CA SER A 538 -4.95 -2.82 39.70
C SER A 538 -4.76 -4.33 39.51
N ASP A 539 -4.62 -5.06 40.62
CA ASP A 539 -4.50 -6.53 40.60
C ASP A 539 -5.72 -7.21 39.95
N GLU A 540 -6.91 -6.61 40.07
CA GLU A 540 -8.15 -7.12 39.47
C GLU A 540 -8.10 -7.07 37.93
N THR A 541 -7.72 -5.93 37.35
CA THR A 541 -7.61 -5.80 35.89
C THR A 541 -6.41 -6.60 35.36
N LYS A 542 -5.31 -6.72 36.12
CA LYS A 542 -4.19 -7.60 35.78
C LYS A 542 -4.59 -9.06 35.67
N GLU A 543 -5.36 -9.58 36.63
CA GLU A 543 -5.87 -10.96 36.58
C GLU A 543 -6.68 -11.20 35.30
N LYS A 544 -7.51 -10.22 34.89
CA LYS A 544 -8.28 -10.31 33.64
C LYS A 544 -7.42 -10.23 32.38
N ALA A 545 -6.42 -9.36 32.36
CA ALA A 545 -5.49 -9.25 31.24
C ALA A 545 -4.67 -10.55 31.08
N VAL A 546 -4.18 -11.14 32.17
CA VAL A 546 -3.49 -12.44 32.16
C VAL A 546 -4.43 -13.57 31.73
N GLU A 547 -5.67 -13.58 32.23
CA GLU A 547 -6.68 -14.56 31.82
C GLU A 547 -6.88 -14.49 30.30
N LYS A 548 -7.01 -13.29 29.73
CA LYS A 548 -7.13 -13.08 28.28
C LYS A 548 -5.89 -13.55 27.51
N LEU A 549 -4.70 -13.17 27.98
CA LEU A 549 -3.41 -13.56 27.39
C LEU A 549 -3.25 -15.08 27.30
N GLN A 550 -3.54 -15.79 28.40
CA GLN A 550 -3.42 -17.25 28.47
C GLN A 550 -4.48 -18.00 27.64
N HIS A 551 -5.56 -17.32 27.24
CA HIS A 551 -6.60 -17.86 26.36
C HIS A 551 -6.37 -17.53 24.89
N ILE A 552 -5.26 -16.90 24.52
CA ILE A 552 -4.96 -16.65 23.10
C ILE A 552 -4.82 -17.98 22.35
N ASP A 553 -5.59 -18.15 21.28
CA ASP A 553 -5.48 -19.31 20.39
C ASP A 553 -4.34 -19.09 19.38
N VAL A 554 -3.41 -20.05 19.30
CA VAL A 554 -2.13 -19.89 18.60
C VAL A 554 -2.10 -20.75 17.33
N ASN A 555 -2.12 -20.08 16.17
CA ASN A 555 -2.21 -20.72 14.85
C ASN A 555 -0.92 -20.49 14.03
N ILE A 556 -0.06 -21.52 13.92
CA ILE A 556 1.28 -21.41 13.31
C ILE A 556 1.42 -22.29 12.06
N GLY A 557 1.86 -21.67 10.97
CA GLY A 557 2.19 -22.29 9.70
C GLY A 557 0.97 -22.67 8.87
N TYR A 558 0.27 -23.72 9.29
CA TYR A 558 -0.87 -24.31 8.58
C TYR A 558 -1.80 -25.06 9.53
N PRO A 559 -3.10 -25.22 9.18
CA PRO A 559 -4.06 -25.95 10.00
C PRO A 559 -3.73 -27.44 10.05
N ASP A 560 -3.98 -28.07 11.19
CA ASP A 560 -3.77 -29.52 11.35
C ASP A 560 -4.79 -30.32 10.51
N GLU A 561 -5.97 -29.75 10.27
CA GLU A 561 -6.99 -30.29 9.37
C GLU A 561 -7.42 -29.25 8.32
N TRP A 562 -7.32 -29.61 7.04
CA TRP A 562 -7.76 -28.77 5.92
C TRP A 562 -9.26 -28.92 5.66
N LYS A 563 -10.02 -27.82 5.69
CA LYS A 563 -11.42 -27.83 5.28
C LYS A 563 -11.56 -28.06 3.77
N PRO A 564 -12.58 -28.80 3.29
CA PRO A 564 -12.83 -28.94 1.86
C PRO A 564 -13.04 -27.59 1.18
N THR A 565 -12.44 -27.41 0.00
CA THR A 565 -12.69 -26.25 -0.86
C THR A 565 -14.09 -26.32 -1.47
N LEU A 566 -14.58 -25.16 -1.91
CA LEU A 566 -15.86 -25.08 -2.61
C LEU A 566 -15.82 -25.97 -3.86
N SER A 567 -16.87 -26.76 -4.02
CA SER A 567 -17.10 -27.55 -5.23
C SER A 567 -18.10 -26.81 -6.10
N TYR A 568 -17.74 -26.56 -7.35
CA TYR A 568 -18.56 -25.82 -8.29
C TYR A 568 -18.30 -26.29 -9.73
N SER A 569 -19.27 -26.02 -10.60
CA SER A 569 -19.13 -26.30 -12.03
C SER A 569 -18.10 -25.36 -12.63
N PHE A 570 -17.18 -25.90 -13.41
CA PHE A 570 -16.11 -25.12 -14.01
C PHE A 570 -16.03 -25.43 -15.51
N PRO A 571 -15.92 -24.40 -16.38
CA PRO A 571 -15.89 -24.61 -17.82
C PRO A 571 -14.57 -25.24 -18.25
N SER A 572 -14.62 -26.11 -19.26
CA SER A 572 -13.43 -26.75 -19.84
C SER A 572 -13.02 -25.98 -21.09
N GLN A 573 -11.77 -25.54 -21.17
CA GLN A 573 -11.28 -24.81 -22.34
C GLN A 573 -11.39 -25.68 -23.60
N ALA A 574 -11.12 -26.98 -23.48
CA ALA A 574 -11.24 -27.94 -24.57
C ALA A 574 -12.68 -28.06 -25.13
N ASP A 575 -13.69 -27.74 -24.31
CA ASP A 575 -15.10 -27.74 -24.68
C ASP A 575 -15.64 -26.35 -25.08
N GLY A 576 -14.74 -25.36 -25.25
CA GLY A 576 -15.07 -23.99 -25.64
C GLY A 576 -15.39 -23.05 -24.47
N GLY A 577 -15.06 -23.46 -23.25
CA GLY A 577 -15.21 -22.63 -22.06
C GLY A 577 -14.26 -21.43 -22.02
N THR A 578 -14.69 -20.34 -21.41
CA THR A 578 -13.92 -19.08 -21.36
C THR A 578 -13.51 -18.71 -19.93
N LEU A 579 -12.52 -17.83 -19.80
CA LEU A 579 -12.14 -17.30 -18.49
C LEU A 579 -13.29 -16.49 -17.87
N PHE A 580 -14.04 -15.73 -18.66
CA PHE A 580 -15.21 -14.98 -18.16
C PHE A 580 -16.25 -15.92 -17.54
N GLU A 581 -16.59 -17.02 -18.22
CA GLU A 581 -17.48 -18.06 -17.68
C GLU A 581 -16.93 -18.68 -16.38
N ALA A 582 -15.62 -18.89 -16.28
CA ALA A 582 -14.97 -19.42 -15.08
C ALA A 582 -15.12 -18.47 -13.87
N LEU A 583 -14.74 -17.20 -14.04
CA LEU A 583 -14.88 -16.17 -13.00
C LEU A 583 -16.36 -16.02 -12.57
N MET A 584 -17.27 -16.03 -13.55
CA MET A 584 -18.71 -15.91 -13.32
C MET A 584 -19.28 -17.09 -12.55
N ASN A 585 -18.91 -18.32 -12.93
CA ASN A 585 -19.40 -19.54 -12.27
C ASN A 585 -18.89 -19.66 -10.83
N GLU A 586 -17.64 -19.28 -10.56
CA GLU A 586 -17.13 -19.23 -9.19
C GLU A 586 -17.92 -18.23 -8.35
N ARG A 587 -18.14 -17.00 -8.85
CA ARG A 587 -18.92 -15.97 -8.13
C ARG A 587 -20.34 -16.45 -7.79
N ILE A 588 -21.04 -17.04 -8.76
CA ILE A 588 -22.37 -17.62 -8.55
C ILE A 588 -22.32 -18.72 -7.48
N ALA A 589 -21.29 -19.56 -7.51
CA ALA A 589 -21.14 -20.64 -6.55
C ALA A 589 -20.81 -20.13 -5.13
N LEU A 590 -19.97 -19.10 -5.00
CA LEU A 590 -19.67 -18.44 -3.73
C LEU A 590 -20.93 -17.82 -3.12
N GLU A 591 -21.72 -17.12 -3.93
CA GLU A 591 -23.00 -16.55 -3.49
C GLU A 591 -23.99 -17.64 -3.05
N ALA A 592 -24.08 -18.74 -3.79
CA ALA A 592 -24.91 -19.89 -3.40
C ALA A 592 -24.42 -20.54 -2.10
N ALA A 593 -23.10 -20.71 -1.94
CA ALA A 593 -22.49 -21.25 -0.74
C ALA A 593 -22.75 -20.35 0.47
N GLY A 594 -22.66 -19.03 0.31
CA GLY A 594 -23.00 -18.05 1.35
C GLY A 594 -24.46 -18.17 1.79
N LYS A 595 -25.40 -18.30 0.85
CA LYS A 595 -26.83 -18.55 1.15
C LYS A 595 -27.05 -19.85 1.94
N GLU A 596 -26.32 -20.92 1.62
CA GLU A 596 -26.39 -22.16 2.38
C GLU A 596 -25.69 -22.07 3.74
N ALA A 597 -24.63 -21.27 3.86
CA ALA A 597 -23.92 -21.03 5.12
C ALA A 597 -24.83 -20.34 6.15
N LEU A 598 -25.68 -19.40 5.72
CA LEU A 598 -26.66 -18.72 6.56
C LEU A 598 -27.69 -19.65 7.24
N LYS A 599 -27.87 -20.86 6.72
CA LYS A 599 -28.78 -21.87 7.31
C LYS A 599 -28.12 -22.70 8.41
N LYS A 600 -26.82 -22.48 8.66
CA LYS A 600 -26.01 -23.17 9.65
C LYS A 600 -25.57 -22.18 10.73
N PRO A 601 -25.11 -22.66 11.90
CA PRO A 601 -24.44 -21.79 12.86
C PRO A 601 -23.25 -21.07 12.22
N TYR A 602 -22.97 -19.85 12.68
CA TYR A 602 -21.75 -19.13 12.33
C TYR A 602 -20.52 -19.95 12.72
N SER A 603 -19.50 -19.98 11.84
CA SER A 603 -18.23 -20.67 12.10
C SER A 603 -17.13 -19.64 12.31
N SER A 604 -16.45 -19.74 13.44
CA SER A 604 -15.31 -18.89 13.80
C SER A 604 -13.96 -19.49 13.37
N ASP A 605 -13.94 -20.32 12.33
CA ASP A 605 -12.74 -21.04 11.86
C ASP A 605 -11.91 -20.16 10.94
N VAL A 606 -11.39 -19.07 11.51
CA VAL A 606 -10.59 -18.06 10.80
C VAL A 606 -9.30 -18.64 10.22
N TRP A 607 -8.74 -19.69 10.84
CA TRP A 607 -7.48 -20.28 10.41
C TRP A 607 -7.60 -20.97 9.04
N ASN A 608 -8.71 -21.66 8.78
CA ASN A 608 -8.95 -22.28 7.47
C ASN A 608 -9.43 -21.29 6.38
N MET A 609 -9.67 -20.02 6.72
CA MET A 609 -10.07 -18.98 5.76
C MET A 609 -8.87 -18.24 5.15
N LEU A 610 -7.70 -18.30 5.79
CA LEU A 610 -6.51 -17.58 5.35
C LEU A 610 -5.59 -18.51 4.52
N PRO A 611 -5.16 -18.12 3.30
CA PRO A 611 -4.18 -18.86 2.54
C PRO A 611 -2.84 -18.95 3.30
N VAL A 612 -2.25 -20.13 3.31
CA VAL A 612 -0.98 -20.38 4.03
C VAL A 612 0.22 -19.71 3.35
N MET A 613 0.13 -19.48 2.04
CA MET A 613 1.10 -18.70 1.28
C MET A 613 1.00 -17.17 1.47
N THR A 614 0.27 -16.68 2.47
CA THR A 614 0.20 -15.24 2.79
C THR A 614 1.45 -14.78 3.55
N VAL A 615 2.12 -13.72 3.09
CA VAL A 615 3.24 -13.08 3.81
C VAL A 615 2.69 -11.98 4.71
N ASN A 616 2.11 -12.37 5.84
CA ASN A 616 1.59 -11.46 6.86
C ASN A 616 1.43 -12.19 8.22
N ALA A 617 0.99 -11.49 9.26
CA ALA A 617 0.51 -12.05 10.53
C ALA A 617 -0.79 -11.32 10.96
N PHE A 618 -1.57 -11.94 11.86
CA PHE A 618 -2.87 -11.39 12.26
C PHE A 618 -3.25 -11.71 13.71
N TYR A 619 -3.88 -10.74 14.38
CA TYR A 619 -4.73 -10.95 15.55
C TYR A 619 -6.20 -10.84 15.15
N HIS A 620 -7.01 -11.80 15.61
CA HIS A 620 -8.46 -11.77 15.39
C HIS A 620 -9.22 -11.66 16.73
N PRO A 621 -9.84 -10.51 17.04
CA PRO A 621 -10.40 -10.23 18.37
C PRO A 621 -11.59 -11.13 18.73
N LEU A 622 -12.41 -11.52 17.75
CA LEU A 622 -13.60 -12.35 18.02
C LEU A 622 -13.24 -13.78 18.44
N THR A 623 -12.08 -14.28 18.04
CA THR A 623 -11.60 -15.61 18.41
C THR A 623 -10.47 -15.55 19.43
N ASN A 624 -10.03 -14.35 19.80
CA ASN A 624 -8.83 -14.10 20.59
C ASN A 624 -7.65 -14.94 20.06
N SER A 625 -7.42 -14.92 18.74
CA SER A 625 -6.44 -15.81 18.10
C SER A 625 -5.35 -15.03 17.37
N ILE A 626 -4.11 -15.49 17.47
CA ILE A 626 -2.99 -15.01 16.66
C ILE A 626 -2.66 -16.03 15.56
N ILE A 627 -2.32 -15.53 14.37
CA ILE A 627 -2.23 -16.33 13.15
C ILE A 627 -0.97 -15.97 12.37
N PHE A 628 -0.11 -16.97 12.12
CA PHE A 628 1.16 -16.83 11.38
C PHE A 628 1.20 -17.86 10.24
N PRO A 629 0.75 -17.52 9.03
CA PRO A 629 0.87 -18.37 7.85
C PRO A 629 2.32 -18.81 7.58
N ALA A 630 2.52 -19.98 6.97
CA ALA A 630 3.87 -20.51 6.74
C ALA A 630 4.75 -19.59 5.88
N ALA A 631 4.17 -18.79 4.98
CA ALA A 631 4.94 -17.94 4.08
C ALA A 631 5.63 -16.75 4.76
N ILE A 632 5.13 -16.22 5.89
CA ILE A 632 5.86 -15.19 6.67
C ILE A 632 7.02 -15.81 7.47
N LEU A 633 6.99 -17.11 7.74
CA LEU A 633 8.00 -17.83 8.53
C LEU A 633 9.21 -18.24 7.68
N GLN A 634 9.80 -17.25 7.02
CA GLN A 634 10.95 -17.37 6.13
C GLN A 634 11.92 -16.21 6.35
N ALA A 635 13.18 -16.39 5.95
CA ALA A 635 14.17 -15.34 6.03
C ALA A 635 13.74 -14.10 5.22
N PRO A 636 13.96 -12.88 5.75
CA PRO A 636 14.66 -12.58 6.99
C PRO A 636 13.76 -12.50 8.24
N PHE A 637 12.45 -12.73 8.13
CA PHE A 637 11.57 -12.70 9.31
C PHE A 637 11.89 -13.83 10.27
N TYR A 638 11.97 -15.05 9.77
CA TYR A 638 12.39 -16.22 10.54
C TYR A 638 13.42 -17.03 9.76
N ASP A 639 14.61 -17.18 10.32
CA ASP A 639 15.67 -18.02 9.76
C ASP A 639 16.22 -18.96 10.85
N PRO A 640 16.06 -20.29 10.72
CA PRO A 640 16.58 -21.24 11.71
C PRO A 640 18.11 -21.20 11.84
N GLU A 641 18.83 -20.61 10.87
CA GLU A 641 20.29 -20.46 10.91
C GLU A 641 20.73 -19.07 11.40
N ALA A 642 19.81 -18.13 11.62
CA ALA A 642 20.10 -16.82 12.20
C ALA A 642 20.33 -16.91 13.72
N SER A 643 20.89 -15.84 14.30
CA SER A 643 20.98 -15.75 15.75
C SER A 643 19.59 -15.68 16.39
N ARG A 644 19.51 -16.08 17.65
CA ARG A 644 18.28 -15.99 18.42
C ARG A 644 17.81 -14.54 18.54
N GLU A 645 18.73 -13.61 18.75
CA GLU A 645 18.48 -12.19 18.87
C GLU A 645 17.92 -11.60 17.57
N GLN A 646 18.43 -12.04 16.41
CA GLN A 646 17.87 -11.66 15.11
C GLN A 646 16.42 -12.13 14.97
N ASN A 647 16.14 -13.41 15.21
CA ASN A 647 14.77 -13.94 15.15
C ASN A 647 13.83 -13.27 16.16
N LEU A 648 14.31 -12.92 17.36
CA LEU A 648 13.53 -12.15 18.34
C LEU A 648 13.23 -10.74 17.83
N GLY A 649 14.19 -10.07 17.20
CA GLY A 649 14.02 -8.73 16.60
C GLY A 649 13.07 -8.71 15.41
N SER A 650 13.03 -9.78 14.62
CA SER A 650 12.18 -9.89 13.43
C SER A 650 10.85 -10.60 13.75
N ILE A 651 10.76 -11.93 13.61
CA ILE A 651 9.50 -12.66 13.83
C ILE A 651 9.02 -12.57 15.28
N GLY A 652 9.92 -12.52 16.26
CA GLY A 652 9.56 -12.36 17.67
C GLY A 652 8.84 -11.04 17.92
N ALA A 653 9.33 -9.92 17.38
CA ALA A 653 8.69 -8.63 17.51
C ALA A 653 7.30 -8.61 16.84
N ILE A 654 7.15 -9.28 15.69
CA ILE A 654 5.85 -9.46 15.02
C ILE A 654 4.92 -10.34 15.89
N ILE A 655 5.43 -11.41 16.51
CA ILE A 655 4.63 -12.22 17.44
C ILE A 655 4.15 -11.40 18.64
N GLY A 656 5.06 -10.62 19.23
CA GLY A 656 4.73 -9.71 20.31
C GLY A 656 3.72 -8.64 19.88
N HIS A 657 3.80 -8.15 18.64
CA HIS A 657 2.84 -7.22 18.05
C HIS A 657 1.44 -7.82 17.96
N GLU A 658 1.29 -9.04 17.41
CA GLU A 658 -0.03 -9.71 17.35
C GLU A 658 -0.62 -10.01 18.74
N ILE A 659 0.22 -10.34 19.73
CA ILE A 659 -0.23 -10.50 21.13
C ILE A 659 -0.68 -9.15 21.71
N SER A 660 0.05 -8.08 21.40
CA SER A 660 -0.25 -6.74 21.89
C SER A 660 -1.58 -6.20 21.35
N HIS A 661 -2.01 -6.61 20.15
CA HIS A 661 -3.34 -6.29 19.62
C HIS A 661 -4.48 -6.79 20.52
N ALA A 662 -4.28 -7.83 21.32
CA ALA A 662 -5.27 -8.24 22.33
C ALA A 662 -5.52 -7.15 23.39
N PHE A 663 -4.63 -6.17 23.49
CA PHE A 663 -4.63 -5.13 24.52
C PHE A 663 -4.49 -3.71 23.93
N ASP A 664 -4.51 -3.52 22.61
CA ASP A 664 -4.55 -2.18 22.04
C ASP A 664 -5.92 -1.49 22.30
N VAL A 665 -6.13 -0.28 21.78
CA VAL A 665 -7.38 0.48 21.98
C VAL A 665 -8.65 -0.22 21.46
N ASN A 666 -8.51 -1.16 20.51
CA ASN A 666 -9.59 -1.94 19.92
C ASN A 666 -9.73 -3.30 20.63
N GLY A 667 -8.65 -4.07 20.72
CA GLY A 667 -8.64 -5.39 21.36
C GLY A 667 -8.94 -5.33 22.85
N ALA A 668 -8.53 -4.27 23.55
CA ALA A 668 -8.86 -4.06 24.97
C ALA A 668 -10.37 -4.01 25.26
N GLN A 669 -11.21 -3.83 24.24
CA GLN A 669 -12.66 -3.82 24.38
C GLN A 669 -13.29 -5.23 24.37
N PHE A 670 -12.50 -6.26 24.04
CA PHE A 670 -12.93 -7.66 23.99
C PHE A 670 -12.40 -8.44 25.18
N ASP A 671 -13.21 -9.33 25.74
CA ASP A 671 -12.78 -10.31 26.74
C ASP A 671 -12.02 -11.49 26.11
N LYS A 672 -11.63 -12.46 26.95
CA LYS A 672 -10.89 -13.67 26.55
C LYS A 672 -11.61 -14.57 25.54
N ASP A 673 -12.94 -14.49 25.50
CA ASP A 673 -13.78 -15.31 24.63
C ASP A 673 -14.18 -14.53 23.36
N GLY A 674 -13.65 -13.30 23.19
CA GLY A 674 -13.91 -12.44 22.05
C GLY A 674 -15.24 -11.68 22.11
N ASN A 675 -15.84 -11.54 23.30
CA ASN A 675 -17.06 -10.73 23.46
C ASN A 675 -16.70 -9.27 23.73
N LEU A 676 -17.42 -8.34 23.10
CA LEU A 676 -17.29 -6.92 23.42
C LEU A 676 -17.84 -6.67 24.83
N ALA A 677 -16.95 -6.59 25.82
CA ALA A 677 -17.28 -6.58 27.24
C ALA A 677 -16.31 -5.71 28.03
N ASN A 678 -16.83 -4.95 29.00
CA ASN A 678 -15.97 -4.20 29.91
C ASN A 678 -15.44 -5.11 31.02
N TRP A 679 -14.16 -5.45 30.96
CA TRP A 679 -13.44 -6.21 31.99
C TRP A 679 -12.47 -5.33 32.79
N TRP A 680 -12.49 -4.02 32.57
CA TRP A 680 -11.65 -3.04 33.25
C TRP A 680 -12.35 -2.45 34.48
N THR A 681 -11.58 -2.09 35.50
CA THR A 681 -12.06 -1.09 36.47
C THR A 681 -12.10 0.30 35.83
N GLU A 682 -12.99 1.18 36.32
CA GLU A 682 -13.11 2.55 35.80
C GLU A 682 -11.79 3.34 35.91
N ALA A 683 -11.05 3.15 37.02
CA ALA A 683 -9.79 3.84 37.25
C ALA A 683 -8.68 3.35 36.31
N ASP A 684 -8.58 2.04 36.10
CA ASP A 684 -7.56 1.47 35.21
C ASP A 684 -7.83 1.84 33.75
N TYR A 685 -9.09 1.80 33.31
CA TYR A 685 -9.46 2.20 31.95
C TYR A 685 -9.18 3.69 31.71
N ALA A 686 -9.48 4.56 32.68
CA ALA A 686 -9.18 6.00 32.56
C ALA A 686 -7.67 6.28 32.48
N GLU A 687 -6.84 5.54 33.21
CA GLU A 687 -5.38 5.67 33.09
C GLU A 687 -4.84 5.07 31.78
N PHE A 688 -5.42 3.97 31.28
CA PHE A 688 -5.13 3.44 29.94
C PHE A 688 -5.44 4.49 28.86
N GLN A 689 -6.65 5.06 28.87
CA GLN A 689 -7.04 6.12 27.93
C GLN A 689 -6.09 7.33 27.98
N LYS A 690 -5.70 7.76 29.18
CA LYS A 690 -4.76 8.88 29.33
C LYS A 690 -3.39 8.59 28.71
N ARG A 691 -2.91 7.34 28.79
CA ARG A 691 -1.64 6.91 28.17
C ARG A 691 -1.75 6.87 26.65
N THR A 692 -2.82 6.29 26.13
CA THR A 692 -3.04 6.18 24.69
C THR A 692 -3.29 7.55 24.05
N GLU A 693 -4.06 8.44 24.70
CA GLU A 693 -4.22 9.84 24.28
C GLU A 693 -2.89 10.62 24.25
N LYS A 694 -1.95 10.32 25.15
CA LYS A 694 -0.62 10.95 25.13
C LYS A 694 0.16 10.47 23.90
N MET A 695 0.11 9.18 23.60
CA MET A 695 0.75 8.59 22.41
C MET A 695 0.17 9.12 21.11
N GLU A 696 -1.15 9.14 20.98
CA GLU A 696 -1.88 9.70 19.85
C GLU A 696 -1.44 11.14 19.54
N LYS A 697 -1.32 11.98 20.58
CA LYS A 697 -0.88 13.37 20.46
C LYS A 697 0.55 13.48 19.98
N GLU A 698 1.46 12.64 20.45
CA GLU A 698 2.85 12.64 19.98
C GLU A 698 2.95 12.15 18.52
N LEU A 699 2.23 11.08 18.16
CA LEU A 699 2.14 10.62 16.77
C LEU A 699 1.61 11.73 15.84
N SER A 700 0.54 12.42 16.25
CA SER A 700 -0.05 13.53 15.48
C SER A 700 0.84 14.77 15.34
N ARG A 701 1.97 14.83 16.08
CA ARG A 701 2.98 15.89 15.92
C ARG A 701 4.02 15.56 14.88
N ILE A 702 4.16 14.29 14.50
CA ILE A 702 5.15 13.83 13.52
C ILE A 702 4.74 14.32 12.14
N GLU A 703 5.59 15.16 11.56
CA GLU A 703 5.53 15.61 10.18
C GLU A 703 6.43 14.68 9.36
N PHE A 704 5.84 13.70 8.68
CA PHE A 704 6.59 12.67 7.95
C PHE A 704 7.11 13.18 6.60
N ILE A 705 6.27 13.95 5.91
CA ILE A 705 6.61 14.72 4.71
C ILE A 705 6.35 16.19 5.04
N THR A 706 7.16 17.10 4.50
CA THR A 706 6.94 18.54 4.70
C THR A 706 5.50 18.95 4.35
N GLY A 707 4.78 19.51 5.32
CA GLY A 707 3.37 19.88 5.22
C GLY A 707 2.37 18.79 5.61
N THR A 708 2.81 17.53 5.76
CA THR A 708 1.94 16.37 5.98
C THR A 708 2.28 15.66 7.28
N LYS A 709 1.33 15.69 8.21
CA LYS A 709 1.44 15.04 9.52
C LYS A 709 0.78 13.67 9.52
N LEU A 710 1.22 12.79 10.42
CA LEU A 710 0.52 11.54 10.69
C LEU A 710 -0.84 11.81 11.32
N ASN A 711 -1.80 10.94 11.01
CA ASN A 711 -3.02 10.81 11.76
C ASN A 711 -2.75 9.89 12.96
N GLY A 712 -2.46 10.48 14.12
CA GLY A 712 -2.11 9.71 15.31
C GLY A 712 -3.25 8.88 15.89
N GLU A 713 -4.52 9.21 15.58
CA GLU A 713 -5.69 8.40 15.95
C GLU A 713 -5.75 7.13 15.09
N LEU A 714 -5.59 7.29 13.77
CA LEU A 714 -5.53 6.18 12.83
C LEU A 714 -4.41 5.20 13.14
N THR A 715 -3.22 5.70 13.50
CA THR A 715 -2.03 4.86 13.71
C THR A 715 -1.80 4.37 15.14
N LEU A 716 -2.74 4.67 16.04
CA LEU A 716 -2.56 4.44 17.47
C LEU A 716 -2.46 2.95 17.81
N ALA A 717 -3.41 2.14 17.36
CA ALA A 717 -3.48 0.71 17.70
C ALA A 717 -2.21 -0.03 17.28
N GLU A 718 -1.77 0.18 16.04
CA GLU A 718 -0.54 -0.41 15.49
C GLU A 718 0.72 0.03 16.24
N THR A 719 0.80 1.31 16.63
CA THR A 719 1.94 1.81 17.40
C THR A 719 1.99 1.22 18.81
N ILE A 720 0.82 1.03 19.45
CA ILE A 720 0.73 0.33 20.74
C ILE A 720 1.22 -1.11 20.59
N ALA A 721 0.83 -1.77 19.50
CA ALA A 721 1.20 -3.15 19.22
C ALA A 721 2.71 -3.28 18.95
N ASP A 722 3.28 -2.41 18.13
CA ASP A 722 4.73 -2.36 17.89
C ASP A 722 5.54 -2.14 19.17
N LEU A 723 5.12 -1.17 20.00
CA LEU A 723 5.80 -0.86 21.25
C LEU A 723 5.71 -2.02 22.25
N GLY A 724 4.53 -2.61 22.42
CA GLY A 724 4.34 -3.77 23.30
C GLY A 724 5.17 -4.98 22.83
N GLY A 725 5.14 -5.26 21.53
CA GLY A 725 5.86 -6.36 20.92
C GLY A 725 7.37 -6.25 21.07
N LEU A 726 7.97 -5.13 20.66
CA LEU A 726 9.41 -4.94 20.76
C LEU A 726 9.88 -4.90 22.23
N SER A 727 9.10 -4.28 23.13
CA SER A 727 9.43 -4.24 24.55
C SER A 727 9.50 -5.64 25.16
N CYS A 728 8.54 -6.51 24.82
CA CYS A 728 8.48 -7.87 25.35
C CYS A 728 9.69 -8.70 24.90
N VAL A 729 10.05 -8.67 23.61
CA VAL A 729 11.18 -9.45 23.10
C VAL A 729 12.53 -8.94 23.58
N LEU A 730 12.66 -7.64 23.83
CA LEU A 730 13.87 -7.09 24.46
C LEU A 730 14.04 -7.57 25.90
N ASP A 731 12.97 -7.68 26.68
CA ASP A 731 13.06 -8.24 28.04
C ASP A 731 13.48 -9.72 28.00
N ILE A 732 12.99 -10.50 27.02
CA ILE A 732 13.43 -11.90 26.80
C ILE A 732 14.93 -11.94 26.51
N ALA A 733 15.41 -11.07 25.62
CA ALA A 733 16.81 -11.03 25.25
C ALA A 733 17.69 -10.57 26.44
N ASP A 734 17.24 -9.58 27.22
CA ASP A 734 17.98 -8.99 28.36
C ASP A 734 18.08 -9.95 29.57
N ASP A 735 17.20 -10.95 29.69
CA ASP A 735 17.34 -12.04 30.67
C ASP A 735 18.63 -12.86 30.47
N ASN A 736 19.18 -12.85 29.25
CA ASN A 736 20.48 -13.44 28.95
C ASN A 736 21.58 -12.36 28.99
N PRO A 737 22.47 -12.34 29.99
CA PRO A 737 23.51 -11.31 30.12
C PRO A 737 24.57 -11.34 29.01
N ASP A 738 24.63 -12.44 28.23
CA ASP A 738 25.53 -12.58 27.08
C ASP A 738 24.83 -12.23 25.74
N ALA A 739 23.56 -11.83 25.76
CA ALA A 739 22.82 -11.48 24.55
C ALA A 739 23.33 -10.18 23.92
N ASP A 740 23.34 -10.16 22.58
CA ASP A 740 23.67 -8.98 21.80
C ASP A 740 22.38 -8.25 21.38
N LEU A 741 21.93 -7.33 22.24
CA LEU A 741 20.69 -6.58 22.01
C LEU A 741 20.71 -5.73 20.72
N SER A 742 21.89 -5.39 20.18
CA SER A 742 21.94 -4.66 18.90
C SER A 742 21.36 -5.49 17.77
N GLN A 743 21.48 -6.83 17.82
CA GLN A 743 20.90 -7.73 16.81
C GLN A 743 19.37 -7.78 16.88
N VAL A 744 18.77 -7.57 18.07
CA VAL A 744 17.31 -7.43 18.20
C VAL A 744 16.84 -6.14 17.53
N PHE A 745 17.48 -5.01 17.84
CA PHE A 745 17.13 -3.71 17.25
C PHE A 745 17.37 -3.67 15.73
N GLU A 746 18.49 -4.21 15.26
CA GLU A 746 18.81 -4.28 13.84
C GLU A 746 17.87 -5.24 13.09
N GLY A 747 17.56 -6.40 13.69
CA GLY A 747 16.56 -7.33 13.15
C GLY A 747 15.19 -6.67 12.98
N TYR A 748 14.74 -5.92 14.00
CA TYR A 748 13.50 -5.15 13.95
C TYR A 748 13.52 -4.10 12.84
N ALA A 749 14.59 -3.29 12.77
CA ALA A 749 14.73 -2.29 11.72
C ALA A 749 14.74 -2.90 10.31
N HIS A 750 15.46 -4.02 10.12
CA HIS A 750 15.54 -4.72 8.84
C HIS A 750 14.20 -5.35 8.43
N ALA A 751 13.42 -5.88 9.36
CA ALA A 751 12.09 -6.44 9.06
C ALA A 751 11.16 -5.40 8.43
N PHE A 752 11.32 -4.12 8.80
CA PHE A 752 10.54 -2.99 8.30
C PHE A 752 11.28 -2.14 7.25
N ALA A 753 12.38 -2.61 6.68
CA ALA A 753 13.06 -1.91 5.58
C ALA A 753 12.12 -1.77 4.39
N THR A 754 11.90 -0.54 3.91
CA THR A 754 10.95 -0.23 2.84
C THR A 754 11.36 1.04 2.12
N TRP A 755 11.15 1.05 0.82
CA TRP A 755 11.18 2.21 -0.05
C TRP A 755 9.84 2.32 -0.77
N MET A 756 9.32 3.53 -0.85
CA MET A 756 8.02 3.82 -1.44
C MET A 756 8.08 5.21 -2.12
N PRO A 757 7.46 5.39 -3.29
CA PRO A 757 7.29 6.72 -3.88
C PRO A 757 6.48 7.65 -2.97
N VAL A 758 6.71 8.96 -3.08
CA VAL A 758 6.07 9.96 -2.20
C VAL A 758 4.55 9.96 -2.35
N GLU A 759 4.05 9.76 -3.56
CA GLU A 759 2.62 9.68 -3.88
C GLU A 759 1.96 8.51 -3.13
N ALA A 760 2.57 7.33 -3.18
CA ALA A 760 2.10 6.15 -2.44
C ALA A 760 2.15 6.37 -0.92
N ILE A 761 3.18 7.05 -0.40
CA ILE A 761 3.26 7.40 1.04
C ILE A 761 2.08 8.30 1.43
N ILE A 762 1.79 9.34 0.65
CA ILE A 762 0.68 10.28 0.93
C ILE A 762 -0.64 9.52 0.96
N GLY A 763 -0.87 8.65 -0.02
CA GLY A 763 -2.06 7.81 -0.09
C GLY A 763 -2.21 6.89 1.13
N ASN A 764 -1.16 6.12 1.45
CA ASN A 764 -1.18 5.20 2.58
C ASN A 764 -1.41 5.92 3.91
N MET A 765 -0.79 7.09 4.13
CA MET A 765 -1.00 7.89 5.33
C MET A 765 -2.47 8.33 5.55
N GLN A 766 -3.34 8.25 4.54
CA GLN A 766 -4.77 8.57 4.69
C GLN A 766 -5.63 7.39 5.14
N VAL A 767 -5.22 6.15 4.88
CA VAL A 767 -6.10 4.97 4.99
C VAL A 767 -5.49 3.79 5.73
N ASP A 768 -4.17 3.69 5.76
CA ASP A 768 -3.44 2.62 6.42
C ASP A 768 -3.37 2.90 7.93
N PRO A 769 -3.86 2.00 8.80
CA PRO A 769 -3.66 2.13 10.25
C PRO A 769 -2.18 1.98 10.66
N HIS A 770 -1.31 1.47 9.80
CA HIS A 770 0.11 1.44 10.13
C HIS A 770 0.77 2.79 9.87
N ALA A 771 1.54 3.27 10.84
CA ALA A 771 2.45 4.37 10.57
C ALA A 771 3.47 3.96 9.50
N PRO A 772 4.03 4.89 8.71
CA PRO A 772 5.13 4.60 7.81
C PRO A 772 6.26 3.85 8.54
N ASN A 773 6.86 2.84 7.90
CA ASN A 773 7.79 1.92 8.57
C ASN A 773 8.98 2.60 9.28
N LYS A 774 9.47 3.73 8.75
CA LYS A 774 10.47 4.56 9.44
C LYS A 774 9.99 5.05 10.81
N VAL A 775 8.72 5.45 10.92
CA VAL A 775 8.09 5.88 12.17
C VAL A 775 7.89 4.69 13.09
N ARG A 776 7.38 3.55 12.58
CA ARG A 776 7.24 2.31 13.36
C ARG A 776 8.56 1.95 14.05
N VAL A 777 9.68 2.03 13.33
CA VAL A 777 11.00 1.75 13.90
C VAL A 777 11.47 2.86 14.85
N ASN A 778 11.61 4.10 14.37
CA ASN A 778 12.25 5.15 15.15
C ASN A 778 11.43 5.56 16.37
N PHE A 779 10.11 5.73 16.23
CA PHE A 779 9.27 6.14 17.36
C PHE A 779 9.31 5.10 18.47
N VAL A 780 9.26 3.81 18.12
CA VAL A 780 9.24 2.73 19.11
C VAL A 780 10.57 2.62 19.85
N VAL A 781 11.70 2.58 19.14
CA VAL A 781 13.02 2.43 19.81
C VAL A 781 13.35 3.62 20.72
N GLN A 782 12.88 4.83 20.38
CA GLN A 782 13.02 6.04 21.21
C GLN A 782 12.35 5.92 22.58
N MET A 783 11.33 5.05 22.71
CA MET A 783 10.62 4.84 23.98
C MET A 783 11.34 3.87 24.92
N LEU A 784 12.37 3.15 24.45
CA LEU A 784 12.95 1.99 25.13
C LEU A 784 14.30 2.33 25.74
N GLU A 785 14.43 2.23 27.07
CA GLU A 785 15.69 2.52 27.79
C GLU A 785 16.86 1.64 27.29
N GLN A 786 16.59 0.40 26.88
CA GLN A 786 17.59 -0.51 26.30
C GLN A 786 18.28 0.10 25.07
N PHE A 787 17.55 0.85 24.24
CA PHE A 787 18.11 1.49 23.03
C PHE A 787 19.20 2.51 23.38
N TYR A 788 18.95 3.34 24.40
CA TYR A 788 19.92 4.33 24.89
C TYR A 788 21.18 3.67 25.45
N LYS A 789 21.05 2.52 26.13
CA LYS A 789 22.18 1.77 26.68
C LYS A 789 23.02 1.09 25.60
N VAL A 790 22.38 0.47 24.61
CA VAL A 790 23.07 -0.25 23.52
C VAL A 790 23.85 0.74 22.66
N TYR A 791 23.24 1.86 22.30
CA TYR A 791 23.81 2.80 21.33
C TYR A 791 24.40 4.08 21.94
N ASN A 792 24.38 4.23 23.27
CA ASN A 792 24.86 5.40 24.00
C ASN A 792 24.19 6.73 23.58
N ILE A 793 22.88 6.71 23.33
CA ILE A 793 22.10 7.91 23.00
C ILE A 793 22.09 8.90 24.18
N THR A 794 22.36 10.16 23.89
CA THR A 794 22.50 11.29 24.82
C THR A 794 21.54 12.43 24.48
N GLU A 795 21.41 13.43 25.35
CA GLU A 795 20.51 14.58 25.16
C GLU A 795 20.84 15.47 23.94
N ASP A 796 22.02 15.30 23.34
CA ASP A 796 22.46 16.05 22.16
C ASP A 796 22.00 15.38 20.83
N ASP A 797 21.43 14.17 20.90
CA ASP A 797 21.08 13.34 19.75
C ASP A 797 19.62 13.52 19.30
N ALA A 798 19.34 13.45 17.99
CA ALA A 798 17.97 13.64 17.49
C ALA A 798 17.01 12.49 17.87
N MET A 799 17.55 11.29 18.11
CA MET A 799 16.83 10.13 18.62
C MET A 799 16.61 10.17 20.14
N TYR A 800 16.97 11.25 20.82
CA TYR A 800 16.75 11.37 22.26
C TYR A 800 15.35 11.86 22.61
N VAL A 801 14.69 11.08 23.48
CA VAL A 801 13.49 11.49 24.23
C VAL A 801 13.82 11.42 25.71
N SER A 802 13.46 12.46 26.48
CA SER A 802 13.74 12.48 27.91
C SER A 802 12.99 11.36 28.64
N PRO A 803 13.55 10.78 29.73
CA PRO A 803 12.93 9.65 30.40
C PRO A 803 11.48 9.85 30.86
N ASP A 804 11.08 11.09 31.16
CA ASP A 804 9.71 11.47 31.56
C ASP A 804 8.75 11.68 30.38
N GLU A 805 9.28 11.87 29.18
CA GLU A 805 8.49 11.98 27.94
C GLU A 805 8.26 10.62 27.28
N ARG A 806 9.14 9.64 27.49
CA ARG A 806 9.01 8.27 26.94
C ARG A 806 7.69 7.63 27.34
N LEU A 807 7.06 7.01 26.36
CA LEU A 807 5.73 6.43 26.47
C LEU A 807 5.83 4.93 26.72
N SER A 808 4.93 4.41 27.55
CA SER A 808 4.84 2.98 27.83
C SER A 808 3.42 2.64 28.29
N ILE A 809 2.95 1.47 27.86
CA ILE A 809 1.62 0.95 28.16
C ILE A 809 1.74 -0.44 28.78
N TRP A 810 2.14 -1.43 27.97
CA TRP A 810 2.20 -2.86 28.30
C TRP A 810 3.59 -3.32 28.73
#